data_AF-A0A518CS48-F1
#
_entry.id   AF-A0A518CS48-F1
#
_cell.length_a   1.000
_cell.length_b   1.000
_cell.length_c   1.000
_cell.angle_alpha   90.00
_cell.angle_beta   90.00
_cell.angle_gamma   90.00
#
_symmetry.space_group_name_H-M   'P 1'
#
loop_
_entity.id
_entity.type
_entity.pdbx_description
1 polymer ?
#
loop_
_entity_poly.entity_id
_entity_poly.type
_entity_poly.pdbx_seq_one_letter_code
_entity_poly.pdbx_strand_id
1 'polypeptide(L)'
;MPNTIKLNLNSARCERKFKSHFDYKLAFMHSVIVVGVALTALNGSPLQAESNSTLQQDTVATWPLSEEFVPVDTSRFMYDPDPVPLEKVRVFPNLQFTRPIELTYPDDGTNRLFVAEQQGQILLFDNKNETAETTLFLDIKDVVLRKGNEEGLLGLAFHPKYKENGHLFVYYSTAGEKKDSRKSVISRFTVSADNANKVNRDTELKLLEIEQPFSNHNGGSLKFGPDGYLYIGLGDGGKANDPFVNAQNLETLLGSILRIDVDHQDEGLMYAIPADNPFVERENARGEIWAYGVRNIWRLAFDRESGQLYAGDVGQNRFEEVDLIVKGGNYGWNLREATHNFEPQSPETKRDLIDPLAEYFRGEGQSVTGGIVYRGSQLKEFEGAYFYGDYLSGNVWMLRHDGQITTENKRVANTGLSIAAFGEDQQGEMILCTFEGELYRLKQRPAEVFEKANSFPRLLSEAGLFDSVSKNKPVKGLIPYELNMPFWSDYAVKDRYIALPEAGKVVFHEQDKWEFPVGTLFVKTFWMHQDRTTLTGAKRLETRLLVHSPSGWAGYTYVYNAEGTDAELLEGSRLRSLEIKTEEGMVNQPYYFPTRTDCMTCHTKQAGFVLGLNTRQMNHTLDYHDQHVNQLDYLNKLGVFEEKLAKSSDALEAYPEWGFGNLDRSKDVKHEESQLKLPESKVQQYARGWLDVNCAMCHQPDGIAAGGQDLRFHTELKKMNVLNQEPLHGHLTVLGGAVVLPGAPLLSELYSRAGHRGVRQMPPLATNIVDPRGQEMLYRWIMELQKKPAPSQK
;
A
#
# COMPACT_ATOMS: atom_id res chain seq x y z
N MET A 1 -37.46 -8.33 -46.18
CA MET A 1 -38.56 -8.94 -45.40
C MET A 1 -37.95 -9.84 -44.33
N PRO A 2 -38.01 -9.43 -43.06
CA PRO A 2 -37.71 -10.28 -41.91
C PRO A 2 -39.01 -10.90 -41.36
N ASN A 3 -38.93 -12.03 -40.64
CA ASN A 3 -39.89 -12.50 -39.64
C ASN A 3 -39.20 -13.62 -38.83
N THR A 4 -38.70 -13.39 -37.61
CA THR A 4 -39.39 -13.29 -36.31
C THR A 4 -40.03 -14.61 -35.85
N ILE A 5 -39.52 -15.19 -34.76
CA ILE A 5 -40.33 -15.91 -33.77
C ILE A 5 -39.84 -15.53 -32.36
N LYS A 6 -40.78 -14.99 -31.57
CA LYS A 6 -40.70 -14.70 -30.13
C LYS A 6 -40.99 -15.98 -29.34
N LEU A 7 -40.30 -16.17 -28.21
CA LEU A 7 -40.69 -17.16 -27.20
C LEU A 7 -41.32 -16.44 -25.99
N ASN A 8 -42.55 -16.86 -25.68
CA ASN A 8 -43.35 -16.50 -24.51
C ASN A 8 -42.97 -17.44 -23.34
N LEU A 9 -42.81 -16.90 -22.14
CA LEU A 9 -42.79 -17.69 -20.91
C LEU A 9 -43.90 -17.18 -19.97
N ASN A 10 -44.93 -18.01 -19.82
CA ASN A 10 -45.87 -17.99 -18.70
C ASN A 10 -45.56 -19.24 -17.86
N SER A 11 -45.33 -19.10 -16.57
CA SER A 11 -45.51 -20.21 -15.63
C SER A 11 -46.13 -19.71 -14.33
N ALA A 12 -47.22 -20.39 -13.97
CA ALA A 12 -48.05 -20.16 -12.81
C ALA A 12 -47.51 -20.90 -11.57
N ARG A 13 -47.99 -20.43 -10.42
CA ARG A 13 -47.70 -20.80 -9.03
C ARG A 13 -48.13 -22.22 -8.59
N CYS A 14 -47.60 -22.56 -7.40
CA CYS A 14 -48.13 -23.39 -6.30
C CYS A 14 -47.70 -24.88 -6.31
N GLU A 15 -47.23 -25.53 -5.23
CA GLU A 15 -47.56 -25.47 -3.79
C GLU A 15 -46.41 -25.98 -2.87
N ARG A 16 -46.65 -25.83 -1.56
CA ARG A 16 -45.81 -25.94 -0.34
C ARG A 16 -45.27 -27.33 0.02
N LYS A 17 -44.23 -27.36 0.87
CA LYS A 17 -44.13 -28.26 2.06
C LYS A 17 -43.27 -27.65 3.19
N PHE A 18 -43.58 -28.08 4.42
CA PHE A 18 -43.37 -27.50 5.75
C PHE A 18 -42.15 -28.02 6.54
N LYS A 19 -41.67 -27.21 7.53
CA LYS A 19 -41.31 -27.48 8.96
C LYS A 19 -40.07 -26.63 9.37
N SER A 20 -39.91 -26.04 10.56
CA SER A 20 -40.25 -26.42 11.96
C SER A 20 -40.24 -25.18 12.91
N HIS A 21 -41.17 -25.02 13.89
CA HIS A 21 -41.00 -25.11 15.39
C HIS A 21 -40.07 -24.06 16.05
N PHE A 22 -40.28 -23.41 17.21
CA PHE A 22 -41.23 -23.35 18.35
C PHE A 22 -40.77 -22.06 19.13
N ASP A 23 -41.56 -21.02 19.42
CA ASP A 23 -42.51 -20.79 20.54
C ASP A 23 -41.94 -20.29 21.92
N TYR A 24 -42.53 -19.16 22.39
CA TYR A 24 -42.89 -18.74 23.78
C TYR A 24 -42.09 -17.77 24.72
N LYS A 25 -42.87 -16.74 25.18
CA LYS A 25 -42.97 -16.00 26.49
C LYS A 25 -42.01 -14.81 26.75
N LEU A 26 -42.39 -13.66 27.34
CA LEU A 26 -43.46 -13.31 28.31
C LEU A 26 -43.81 -11.79 28.35
N ALA A 27 -45.11 -11.53 28.54
CA ALA A 27 -45.95 -10.40 29.02
C ALA A 27 -45.44 -9.05 29.63
N PHE A 28 -46.34 -8.04 29.49
CA PHE A 28 -46.84 -6.96 30.40
C PHE A 28 -46.88 -5.58 29.69
N MET A 29 -47.89 -4.71 29.73
CA MET A 29 -49.28 -4.68 30.23
C MET A 29 -49.99 -3.47 29.55
N HIS A 30 -51.29 -3.57 29.26
CA HIS A 30 -52.14 -2.48 28.75
C HIS A 30 -52.74 -1.65 29.88
N SER A 31 -53.04 -0.38 29.62
CA SER A 31 -54.21 0.34 30.16
C SER A 31 -54.61 1.48 29.22
N VAL A 32 -55.91 1.63 29.00
CA VAL A 32 -56.56 2.44 27.95
C VAL A 32 -57.48 3.50 28.59
N ILE A 33 -57.82 4.51 27.80
CA ILE A 33 -59.07 5.33 27.70
C ILE A 33 -59.16 6.66 28.51
N VAL A 34 -59.23 7.82 27.81
CA VAL A 34 -60.43 8.63 27.45
C VAL A 34 -60.06 10.09 27.14
N VAL A 35 -60.61 10.55 26.01
CA VAL A 35 -60.80 11.88 25.41
C VAL A 35 -61.08 13.05 26.36
N GLY A 36 -60.49 14.22 26.05
CA GLY A 36 -60.94 15.53 26.50
C GLY A 36 -60.51 16.64 25.53
N VAL A 37 -61.44 17.13 24.73
CA VAL A 37 -61.28 18.29 23.83
C VAL A 37 -61.36 19.57 24.66
N ALA A 38 -60.37 20.46 24.51
CA ALA A 38 -60.51 21.89 24.81
C ALA A 38 -59.61 22.70 23.86
N LEU A 39 -60.25 23.33 22.86
CA LEU A 39 -59.69 24.44 22.10
C LEU A 39 -59.68 25.69 22.98
N THR A 40 -58.50 26.30 23.18
CA THR A 40 -58.35 27.77 23.23
C THR A 40 -56.95 28.15 22.79
N ALA A 41 -56.90 29.05 21.81
CA ALA A 41 -55.74 29.56 21.11
C ALA A 41 -54.77 30.34 22.02
N LEU A 42 -53.48 30.31 21.69
CA LEU A 42 -52.53 31.41 21.86
C LEU A 42 -51.31 31.20 20.94
N ASN A 43 -51.27 32.03 19.89
CA ASN A 43 -50.13 32.46 19.08
C ASN A 43 -48.78 31.74 19.24
N GLY A 44 -48.42 30.93 18.25
CA GLY A 44 -47.03 30.60 17.93
C GLY A 44 -46.89 30.66 16.41
N SER A 45 -46.27 31.73 15.91
CA SER A 45 -45.89 31.88 14.50
C SER A 45 -45.15 30.61 14.03
N PRO A 46 -45.35 30.15 12.77
CA PRO A 46 -44.45 29.15 12.24
C PRO A 46 -43.05 29.76 12.26
N LEU A 47 -42.12 29.08 12.94
CA LEU A 47 -40.69 29.30 12.75
C LEU A 47 -40.42 29.10 11.26
N GLN A 48 -40.46 30.22 10.51
CA GLN A 48 -39.73 30.34 9.28
C GLN A 48 -38.28 30.00 9.65
N ALA A 49 -37.82 28.83 9.20
CA ALA A 49 -36.42 28.66 8.98
C ALA A 49 -36.03 29.76 8.00
N GLU A 50 -35.46 30.85 8.53
CA GLU A 50 -34.74 31.81 7.72
C GLU A 50 -33.70 31.00 6.96
N SER A 51 -33.91 30.86 5.65
CA SER A 51 -32.88 30.38 4.74
C SER A 51 -31.78 31.44 4.78
N ASN A 52 -30.83 31.24 5.68
CA ASN A 52 -29.67 32.08 5.83
C ASN A 52 -28.91 32.08 4.50
N SER A 53 -29.07 33.17 3.74
CA SER A 53 -28.26 33.49 2.57
C SER A 53 -26.81 33.83 2.94
N THR A 54 -26.39 33.55 4.18
CA THR A 54 -25.08 33.88 4.76
C THR A 54 -23.98 32.87 4.40
N LEU A 55 -24.31 31.65 3.95
CA LEU A 55 -23.30 30.62 3.67
C LEU A 55 -22.34 30.99 2.52
N GLN A 56 -22.73 31.89 1.62
CA GLN A 56 -21.87 32.38 0.53
C GLN A 56 -20.83 33.40 1.03
N GLN A 57 -21.05 34.03 2.21
CA GLN A 57 -20.09 34.95 2.83
C GLN A 57 -19.02 34.23 3.65
N ASP A 58 -19.26 33.00 4.11
CA ASP A 58 -18.34 32.26 4.99
C ASP A 58 -17.09 31.72 4.26
N THR A 59 -17.12 31.63 2.93
CA THR A 59 -15.97 31.23 2.12
C THR A 59 -15.16 32.42 1.61
N VAL A 60 -15.56 33.66 1.85
CA VAL A 60 -14.78 34.84 1.45
C VAL A 60 -13.55 35.00 2.33
N ALA A 61 -12.40 35.35 1.77
CA ALA A 61 -11.27 35.79 2.58
C ALA A 61 -11.65 37.09 3.29
N THR A 62 -11.50 37.17 4.62
CA THR A 62 -11.89 38.38 5.37
C THR A 62 -10.75 39.39 5.53
N TRP A 63 -9.60 39.15 4.90
CA TRP A 63 -8.45 40.07 4.86
C TRP A 63 -7.66 39.92 3.55
N PRO A 64 -6.88 40.95 3.14
CA PRO A 64 -6.01 40.88 1.96
C PRO A 64 -4.78 39.99 2.18
N LEU A 65 -4.14 39.61 1.08
CA LEU A 65 -2.81 38.98 1.06
C LEU A 65 -1.77 39.83 1.80
N SER A 66 -0.83 39.16 2.48
CA SER A 66 0.26 39.84 3.20
C SER A 66 1.20 40.55 2.22
N GLU A 67 1.68 41.75 2.57
CA GLU A 67 2.65 42.47 1.74
C GLU A 67 4.09 41.98 1.93
N GLU A 68 4.34 41.29 3.03
CA GLU A 68 5.65 40.81 3.49
C GLU A 68 5.54 39.39 4.05
N PHE A 69 6.65 38.64 3.99
CA PHE A 69 6.71 37.28 4.49
C PHE A 69 6.62 37.26 6.02
N VAL A 70 5.73 36.44 6.56
CA VAL A 70 5.57 36.22 8.00
C VAL A 70 5.76 34.72 8.26
N PRO A 71 6.80 34.31 9.00
CA PRO A 71 7.02 32.90 9.28
C PRO A 71 5.97 32.35 10.24
N VAL A 72 5.70 31.05 10.11
CA VAL A 72 4.79 30.31 11.00
C VAL A 72 5.61 29.38 11.87
N ASP A 73 5.35 29.36 13.18
CA ASP A 73 5.94 28.38 14.09
C ASP A 73 5.34 27.00 13.83
N THR A 74 6.14 26.11 13.25
CA THR A 74 5.76 24.73 12.93
C THR A 74 6.42 23.70 13.83
N SER A 75 7.10 24.13 14.91
CA SER A 75 7.89 23.27 15.80
C SER A 75 7.10 22.10 16.41
N ARG A 76 5.78 22.27 16.59
CA ARG A 76 4.85 21.26 17.11
C ARG A 76 4.69 20.04 16.19
N PHE A 77 5.10 20.14 14.93
CA PHE A 77 4.98 19.08 13.92
C PHE A 77 6.32 18.38 13.64
N MET A 78 7.38 18.67 14.41
CA MET A 78 8.72 18.14 14.16
C MET A 78 8.93 16.71 14.66
N TYR A 79 7.93 16.11 15.31
CA TYR A 79 7.95 14.75 15.82
C TYR A 79 6.74 13.96 15.31
N ASP A 80 6.89 12.65 15.24
CA ASP A 80 5.77 11.74 14.96
C ASP A 80 4.80 11.78 16.15
N PRO A 81 3.48 11.99 15.96
CA PRO A 81 2.50 11.91 17.04
C PRO A 81 2.40 10.51 17.65
N ASP A 82 2.66 9.47 16.87
CA ASP A 82 2.47 8.08 17.28
C ASP A 82 3.77 7.29 17.03
N PRO A 83 4.87 7.64 17.72
CA PRO A 83 6.16 7.01 17.51
C PRO A 83 6.09 5.53 17.89
N VAL A 84 6.70 4.71 17.04
CA VAL A 84 6.80 3.26 17.27
C VAL A 84 7.78 2.94 18.40
N PRO A 85 7.53 1.90 19.23
CA PRO A 85 8.33 1.57 20.42
C PRO A 85 9.79 1.21 20.16
N LEU A 86 10.09 0.67 18.98
CA LEU A 86 11.41 0.12 18.66
C LEU A 86 12.13 0.93 17.58
N GLU A 87 13.46 0.94 17.65
CA GLU A 87 14.37 1.47 16.64
C GLU A 87 15.41 0.43 16.22
N LYS A 88 15.92 0.57 14.98
CA LYS A 88 16.98 -0.28 14.47
C LYS A 88 18.33 0.12 15.05
N VAL A 89 19.16 -0.86 15.38
CA VAL A 89 20.55 -0.69 15.81
C VAL A 89 21.43 -1.63 14.99
N ARG A 90 22.45 -1.11 14.31
CA ARG A 90 23.40 -1.93 13.55
C ARG A 90 24.17 -2.84 14.51
N VAL A 91 24.29 -4.10 14.16
CA VAL A 91 25.12 -5.09 14.85
C VAL A 91 26.16 -5.67 13.91
N PHE A 92 27.25 -6.21 14.48
CA PHE A 92 28.41 -6.69 13.74
C PHE A 92 28.93 -5.65 12.73
N PRO A 93 29.24 -4.41 13.16
CA PRO A 93 29.53 -3.30 12.25
C PRO A 93 30.78 -3.51 11.37
N ASN A 94 31.65 -4.46 11.75
CA ASN A 94 32.85 -4.81 10.99
C ASN A 94 32.57 -5.86 9.90
N LEU A 95 31.36 -6.40 9.82
CA LEU A 95 30.94 -7.37 8.81
C LEU A 95 30.07 -6.72 7.74
N GLN A 96 30.16 -7.27 6.54
CA GLN A 96 29.37 -6.89 5.38
C GLN A 96 29.10 -8.14 4.53
N PHE A 97 27.84 -8.36 4.20
CA PHE A 97 27.37 -9.49 3.41
C PHE A 97 26.88 -9.05 2.01
N THR A 98 26.64 -10.01 1.14
CA THR A 98 26.10 -9.81 -0.21
C THR A 98 24.72 -10.45 -0.30
N ARG A 99 23.66 -9.63 -0.17
CA ARG A 99 22.26 -10.09 -0.17
C ARG A 99 22.03 -11.33 0.72
N PRO A 100 22.25 -11.19 2.04
CA PRO A 100 21.93 -12.23 3.00
C PRO A 100 20.42 -12.50 2.98
N ILE A 101 20.05 -13.77 2.94
CA ILE A 101 18.65 -14.21 2.89
C ILE A 101 18.24 -15.07 4.08
N GLU A 102 19.17 -15.54 4.90
CA GLU A 102 18.87 -16.34 6.08
C GLU A 102 20.02 -16.12 7.07
N LEU A 103 19.68 -15.97 8.35
CA LEU A 103 20.65 -16.03 9.44
C LEU A 103 20.12 -17.02 10.48
N THR A 104 20.94 -18.00 10.80
CA THR A 104 20.55 -19.07 11.74
C THR A 104 21.78 -19.65 12.43
N TYR A 105 21.56 -20.66 13.28
CA TYR A 105 22.60 -21.37 14.00
C TYR A 105 22.22 -22.85 14.16
N PRO A 106 23.21 -23.74 14.27
CA PRO A 106 22.99 -25.10 14.73
C PRO A 106 22.93 -25.17 16.27
N ASP A 107 22.17 -26.14 16.80
CA ASP A 107 22.19 -26.50 18.22
C ASP A 107 23.40 -27.39 18.56
N ASP A 108 24.60 -26.84 18.40
CA ASP A 108 25.86 -27.55 18.66
C ASP A 108 26.64 -27.00 19.88
N GLY A 109 26.12 -25.94 20.51
CA GLY A 109 26.73 -25.25 21.65
C GLY A 109 27.93 -24.36 21.31
N THR A 110 28.19 -24.07 20.03
CA THR A 110 29.35 -23.25 19.61
C THR A 110 29.10 -21.75 19.60
N ASN A 111 27.82 -21.32 19.68
CA ASN A 111 27.40 -19.92 19.56
C ASN A 111 27.90 -19.23 18.27
N ARG A 112 28.04 -19.99 17.18
CA ARG A 112 28.33 -19.46 15.83
C ARG A 112 27.04 -19.10 15.11
N LEU A 113 27.07 -18.03 14.32
CA LEU A 113 25.99 -17.66 13.41
C LEU A 113 26.39 -17.98 11.97
N PHE A 114 25.39 -18.33 11.17
CA PHE A 114 25.54 -18.69 9.77
C PHE A 114 24.63 -17.79 8.94
N VAL A 115 25.19 -17.17 7.91
CA VAL A 115 24.47 -16.34 6.95
C VAL A 115 24.52 -17.01 5.59
N ALA A 116 23.35 -17.30 5.03
CA ALA A 116 23.24 -17.72 3.64
C ALA A 116 23.06 -16.49 2.74
N GLU A 117 23.95 -16.34 1.78
CA GLU A 117 23.92 -15.29 0.76
C GLU A 117 23.28 -15.80 -0.51
N GLN A 118 22.37 -15.01 -1.09
CA GLN A 118 21.57 -15.41 -2.26
C GLN A 118 22.41 -15.89 -3.44
N GLN A 119 23.66 -15.42 -3.54
CA GLN A 119 24.60 -15.80 -4.59
C GLN A 119 25.08 -17.26 -4.53
N GLY A 120 24.78 -18.02 -3.47
CA GLY A 120 25.20 -19.42 -3.35
C GLY A 120 26.34 -19.68 -2.37
N GLN A 121 26.49 -18.82 -1.35
CA GLN A 121 27.49 -19.01 -0.30
C GLN A 121 26.84 -19.03 1.09
N ILE A 122 27.41 -19.82 1.99
CA ILE A 122 27.11 -19.76 3.42
C ILE A 122 28.40 -19.34 4.13
N LEU A 123 28.30 -18.27 4.90
CA LEU A 123 29.39 -17.74 5.73
C LEU A 123 29.06 -17.98 7.19
N LEU A 124 30.06 -18.30 8.02
CA LEU A 124 29.91 -18.39 9.47
C LEU A 124 30.81 -17.41 10.19
N PHE A 125 30.41 -17.01 11.39
CA PHE A 125 31.17 -16.11 12.25
C PHE A 125 30.78 -16.26 13.73
N ASP A 126 31.65 -15.79 14.62
CA ASP A 126 31.38 -15.80 16.07
C ASP A 126 30.29 -14.77 16.42
N ASN A 127 29.30 -15.17 17.24
CA ASN A 127 28.25 -14.28 17.75
C ASN A 127 28.78 -13.29 18.80
N LYS A 128 29.66 -12.38 18.36
CA LYS A 128 30.21 -11.27 19.13
C LYS A 128 30.17 -10.02 18.28
N ASN A 129 29.71 -8.91 18.84
CA ASN A 129 29.44 -7.71 18.05
C ASN A 129 30.72 -7.12 17.42
N GLU A 130 31.88 -7.36 18.02
CA GLU A 130 33.19 -6.94 17.54
C GLU A 130 33.79 -7.82 16.43
N THR A 131 33.19 -8.97 16.11
CA THR A 131 33.67 -9.89 15.08
C THR A 131 33.89 -9.17 13.75
N ALA A 132 35.07 -9.34 13.17
CA ALA A 132 35.50 -8.63 11.95
C ALA A 132 35.79 -9.56 10.76
N GLU A 133 35.74 -10.87 10.96
CA GLU A 133 36.03 -11.87 9.93
C GLU A 133 34.91 -12.90 9.84
N THR A 134 34.71 -13.42 8.63
CA THR A 134 33.82 -14.55 8.36
C THR A 134 34.64 -15.71 7.79
N THR A 135 34.13 -16.93 7.98
CA THR A 135 34.68 -18.14 7.36
C THR A 135 33.68 -18.67 6.33
N LEU A 136 34.16 -18.98 5.12
CA LEU A 136 33.36 -19.63 4.10
C LEU A 136 33.03 -21.07 4.53
N PHE A 137 31.74 -21.35 4.77
CA PHE A 137 31.25 -22.64 5.23
C PHE A 137 30.87 -23.56 4.06
N LEU A 138 30.12 -23.03 3.08
CA LEU A 138 29.71 -23.73 1.86
C LEU A 138 29.75 -22.76 0.67
N ASP A 139 30.21 -23.26 -0.48
CA ASP A 139 30.17 -22.55 -1.76
C ASP A 139 29.57 -23.46 -2.84
N ILE A 140 28.47 -23.01 -3.42
CA ILE A 140 27.77 -23.66 -4.54
C ILE A 140 27.43 -22.64 -5.65
N LYS A 141 28.16 -21.52 -5.74
CA LYS A 141 27.86 -20.46 -6.73
C LYS A 141 27.86 -20.97 -8.18
N ASP A 142 28.64 -22.01 -8.46
CA ASP A 142 28.80 -22.59 -9.79
C ASP A 142 27.54 -23.32 -10.30
N VAL A 143 26.67 -23.78 -9.39
CA VAL A 143 25.41 -24.46 -9.74
C VAL A 143 24.17 -23.61 -9.51
N VAL A 144 24.30 -22.53 -8.73
CA VAL A 144 23.19 -21.63 -8.41
C VAL A 144 22.83 -20.75 -9.60
N LEU A 145 21.56 -20.79 -10.00
CA LEU A 145 20.96 -19.88 -10.97
C LEU A 145 20.44 -18.63 -10.26
N ARG A 146 20.73 -17.45 -10.82
CA ARG A 146 20.29 -16.15 -10.30
C ARG A 146 20.02 -15.16 -11.44
N LYS A 147 19.24 -15.57 -12.44
CA LYS A 147 18.79 -14.68 -13.52
C LYS A 147 17.63 -13.81 -13.05
N GLY A 148 16.74 -14.38 -12.24
CA GLY A 148 15.66 -13.71 -11.53
C GLY A 148 16.10 -13.11 -10.19
N ASN A 149 15.33 -12.14 -9.68
CA ASN A 149 15.61 -11.51 -8.40
C ASN A 149 15.25 -12.40 -7.18
N GLU A 150 14.36 -13.39 -7.38
CA GLU A 150 13.91 -14.36 -6.37
C GLU A 150 14.58 -15.73 -6.54
N GLU A 151 15.48 -15.88 -7.52
CA GLU A 151 16.30 -17.08 -7.70
C GLU A 151 17.58 -16.97 -6.84
N GLY A 152 18.18 -18.10 -6.48
CA GLY A 152 19.46 -18.16 -5.78
C GLY A 152 19.56 -19.30 -4.78
N LEU A 153 20.47 -19.19 -3.81
CA LEU A 153 20.37 -19.93 -2.54
C LEU A 153 19.33 -19.21 -1.68
N LEU A 154 18.26 -19.88 -1.26
CA LEU A 154 17.08 -19.25 -0.65
C LEU A 154 16.75 -19.77 0.75
N GLY A 155 17.24 -20.96 1.09
CA GLY A 155 16.99 -21.60 2.39
C GLY A 155 18.21 -22.32 2.94
N LEU A 156 18.33 -22.29 4.26
CA LEU A 156 19.30 -23.05 5.05
C LEU A 156 18.59 -23.55 6.32
N ALA A 157 18.73 -24.84 6.60
CA ALA A 157 18.34 -25.45 7.86
C ALA A 157 19.38 -26.45 8.32
N PHE A 158 19.66 -26.50 9.63
CA PHE A 158 20.47 -27.55 10.24
C PHE A 158 19.57 -28.66 10.74
N HIS A 159 20.02 -29.91 10.63
CA HIS A 159 19.29 -31.04 11.22
C HIS A 159 19.12 -30.85 12.74
N PRO A 160 18.00 -31.26 13.37
CA PRO A 160 17.85 -31.19 14.82
C PRO A 160 18.94 -31.95 15.59
N LYS A 161 19.53 -32.96 14.95
CA LYS A 161 20.69 -33.74 15.45
C LYS A 161 22.02 -33.32 14.82
N TYR A 162 22.17 -32.06 14.41
CA TYR A 162 23.38 -31.59 13.70
C TYR A 162 24.68 -31.88 14.46
N LYS A 163 24.67 -31.77 15.79
CA LYS A 163 25.82 -32.11 16.63
C LYS A 163 26.28 -33.56 16.49
N GLU A 164 25.36 -34.46 16.15
CA GLU A 164 25.61 -35.89 16.00
C GLU A 164 25.91 -36.29 14.55
N ASN A 165 25.14 -35.77 13.58
CA ASN A 165 25.20 -36.20 12.18
C ASN A 165 25.89 -35.20 11.23
N GLY A 166 26.07 -33.95 11.65
CA GLY A 166 26.67 -32.90 10.82
C GLY A 166 25.86 -32.51 9.58
N HIS A 167 24.57 -32.82 9.52
CA HIS A 167 23.74 -32.61 8.33
C HIS A 167 23.12 -31.21 8.28
N LEU A 168 23.28 -30.56 7.13
CA LEU A 168 22.59 -29.31 6.79
C LEU A 168 21.80 -29.49 5.49
N PHE A 169 20.78 -28.66 5.30
CA PHE A 169 19.89 -28.69 4.16
C PHE A 169 19.84 -27.30 3.54
N VAL A 170 19.89 -27.25 2.22
CA VAL A 170 19.83 -26.02 1.45
C VAL A 170 18.75 -26.10 0.38
N TYR A 171 18.11 -24.97 0.11
CA TYR A 171 17.20 -24.77 -1.02
C TYR A 171 17.87 -23.84 -2.01
N TYR A 172 18.04 -24.25 -3.27
CA TYR A 172 18.62 -23.38 -4.28
C TYR A 172 17.98 -23.54 -5.67
N SER A 173 17.98 -22.46 -6.44
CA SER A 173 17.59 -22.46 -7.85
C SER A 173 18.77 -22.92 -8.72
N THR A 174 18.51 -23.73 -9.74
CA THR A 174 19.50 -24.14 -10.74
C THR A 174 18.88 -24.20 -12.13
N ALA A 175 19.72 -24.28 -13.17
CA ALA A 175 19.26 -24.47 -14.53
C ALA A 175 18.62 -25.87 -14.68
N GLY A 176 17.51 -25.96 -15.40
CA GLY A 176 16.90 -27.23 -15.78
C GLY A 176 17.60 -27.83 -17.00
N GLU A 177 17.14 -29.01 -17.42
CA GLU A 177 17.75 -29.74 -18.55
C GLU A 177 17.52 -29.05 -19.90
N LYS A 178 16.38 -28.37 -20.05
CA LYS A 178 16.04 -27.63 -21.27
C LYS A 178 16.63 -26.23 -21.21
N LYS A 179 16.97 -25.69 -22.38
CA LYS A 179 17.44 -24.31 -22.50
C LYS A 179 16.42 -23.34 -21.84
N ASP A 180 16.91 -22.47 -20.97
CA ASP A 180 16.14 -21.46 -20.22
C ASP A 180 15.10 -22.02 -19.23
N SER A 181 15.04 -23.34 -19.06
CA SER A 181 14.33 -23.98 -17.93
C SER A 181 15.12 -23.84 -16.64
N ARG A 182 14.42 -23.97 -15.52
CA ARG A 182 14.97 -23.81 -14.18
C ARG A 182 14.21 -24.69 -13.21
N LYS A 183 14.87 -25.04 -12.12
CA LYS A 183 14.29 -25.85 -11.05
C LYS A 183 14.79 -25.39 -9.69
N SER A 184 14.01 -25.69 -8.68
CA SER A 184 14.42 -25.61 -7.28
C SER A 184 14.92 -26.96 -6.81
N VAL A 185 16.02 -26.96 -6.07
CA VAL A 185 16.66 -28.16 -5.53
C VAL A 185 16.74 -28.04 -4.02
N ILE A 186 16.30 -29.08 -3.32
CA ILE A 186 16.50 -29.27 -1.90
C ILE A 186 17.56 -30.34 -1.74
N SER A 187 18.69 -29.97 -1.14
CA SER A 187 19.84 -30.85 -0.96
C SER A 187 20.26 -30.94 0.50
N ARG A 188 20.68 -32.13 0.91
CA ARG A 188 21.42 -32.36 2.16
C ARG A 188 22.92 -32.34 1.87
N PHE A 189 23.70 -31.69 2.74
CA PHE A 189 25.15 -31.79 2.79
C PHE A 189 25.60 -32.22 4.18
N THR A 190 26.85 -32.68 4.29
CA THR A 190 27.48 -33.05 5.56
C THR A 190 28.72 -32.18 5.82
N VAL A 191 28.84 -31.68 7.05
CA VAL A 191 30.05 -30.99 7.52
C VAL A 191 31.28 -31.89 7.36
N SER A 192 32.45 -31.29 7.10
CA SER A 192 33.68 -32.06 6.96
C SER A 192 34.09 -32.67 8.30
N ALA A 193 34.55 -33.93 8.26
CA ALA A 193 34.95 -34.66 9.45
C ALA A 193 36.23 -34.09 10.11
N ASP A 194 37.06 -33.40 9.33
CA ASP A 194 38.30 -32.77 9.74
C ASP A 194 38.16 -31.29 10.12
N ASN A 195 37.07 -30.63 9.72
CA ASN A 195 36.84 -29.21 9.99
C ASN A 195 35.35 -28.88 10.14
N ALA A 196 34.91 -28.69 11.39
CA ALA A 196 33.54 -28.30 11.74
C ALA A 196 33.11 -26.89 11.23
N ASN A 197 34.04 -26.11 10.68
CA ASN A 197 33.78 -24.81 10.03
C ASN A 197 33.73 -24.92 8.50
N LYS A 198 33.62 -26.13 7.93
CA LYS A 198 33.56 -26.33 6.47
C LYS A 198 32.66 -27.49 6.10
N VAL A 199 31.88 -27.36 5.02
CA VAL A 199 31.08 -28.44 4.44
C VAL A 199 31.91 -29.26 3.45
N ASN A 200 31.74 -30.59 3.46
CA ASN A 200 32.23 -31.42 2.36
C ASN A 200 31.21 -31.41 1.22
N ARG A 201 31.49 -30.61 0.17
CA ARG A 201 30.58 -30.43 -0.97
C ARG A 201 30.26 -31.75 -1.69
N ASP A 202 31.18 -32.70 -1.71
CA ASP A 202 30.99 -33.99 -2.40
C ASP A 202 29.94 -34.89 -1.73
N THR A 203 29.47 -34.50 -0.53
CA THR A 203 28.41 -35.21 0.19
C THR A 203 27.00 -34.76 -0.19
N GLU A 204 26.84 -33.93 -1.23
CA GLU A 204 25.53 -33.49 -1.70
C GLU A 204 24.62 -34.70 -1.98
N LEU A 205 23.46 -34.70 -1.32
CA LEU A 205 22.35 -35.58 -1.62
C LEU A 205 21.14 -34.73 -2.00
N LYS A 206 20.77 -34.75 -3.28
CA LYS A 206 19.55 -34.09 -3.76
C LYS A 206 18.34 -34.89 -3.29
N LEU A 207 17.50 -34.26 -2.48
CA LEU A 207 16.30 -34.86 -1.93
C LEU A 207 15.10 -34.65 -2.84
N LEU A 208 14.97 -33.43 -3.36
CA LEU A 208 13.82 -33.01 -4.16
C LEU A 208 14.27 -32.03 -5.25
N GLU A 209 13.74 -32.22 -6.45
CA GLU A 209 13.93 -31.33 -7.59
C GLU A 209 12.56 -30.95 -8.16
N ILE A 210 12.26 -29.65 -8.19
CA ILE A 210 10.95 -29.12 -8.57
C ILE A 210 11.12 -28.16 -9.75
N GLU A 211 10.50 -28.47 -10.88
CA GLU A 211 10.49 -27.58 -12.04
C GLU A 211 9.78 -26.25 -11.72
N GLN A 212 10.40 -25.15 -12.11
CA GLN A 212 9.92 -23.79 -11.84
C GLN A 212 9.53 -23.13 -13.17
N PRO A 213 8.25 -22.80 -13.39
CA PRO A 213 7.80 -22.20 -14.65
C PRO A 213 8.40 -20.82 -14.94
N PHE A 214 8.63 -20.01 -13.89
CA PHE A 214 9.14 -18.64 -14.02
C PHE A 214 10.25 -18.32 -12.99
N SER A 215 10.92 -17.17 -13.18
CA SER A 215 12.03 -16.66 -12.33
C SER A 215 11.60 -16.07 -10.98
N ASN A 216 10.31 -16.12 -10.66
CA ASN A 216 9.75 -15.53 -9.46
C ASN A 216 8.74 -16.48 -8.82
N HIS A 217 8.38 -16.20 -7.58
CA HIS A 217 7.61 -17.03 -6.66
C HIS A 217 8.24 -18.40 -6.41
N ASN A 218 9.56 -18.39 -6.19
CA ASN A 218 10.31 -19.61 -5.94
C ASN A 218 10.25 -20.05 -4.47
N GLY A 219 9.73 -19.21 -3.55
CA GLY A 219 9.74 -19.47 -2.11
C GLY A 219 11.14 -19.77 -1.58
N GLY A 220 11.29 -20.90 -0.88
CA GLY A 220 12.60 -21.47 -0.55
C GLY A 220 12.95 -21.50 0.93
N SER A 221 12.04 -21.11 1.82
CA SER A 221 12.27 -21.24 3.26
C SER A 221 12.32 -22.72 3.70
N LEU A 222 13.31 -23.06 4.51
CA LEU A 222 13.49 -24.39 5.11
C LEU A 222 13.47 -24.26 6.64
N LYS A 223 12.65 -25.07 7.31
CA LYS A 223 12.61 -25.15 8.78
C LYS A 223 12.31 -26.58 9.22
N PHE A 224 12.98 -27.03 10.29
CA PHE A 224 12.56 -28.25 10.97
C PHE A 224 11.44 -27.94 11.94
N GLY A 225 10.38 -28.75 11.89
CA GLY A 225 9.29 -28.69 12.87
C GLY A 225 9.68 -29.34 14.20
N PRO A 226 8.90 -29.11 15.26
CA PRO A 226 9.09 -29.77 16.55
C PRO A 226 8.90 -31.30 16.47
N ASP A 227 8.28 -31.78 15.40
CA ASP A 227 8.10 -33.19 15.06
C ASP A 227 9.34 -33.83 14.41
N GLY A 228 10.39 -33.04 14.13
CA GLY A 228 11.64 -33.51 13.53
C GLY A 228 11.61 -33.60 12.00
N TYR A 229 10.52 -33.22 11.34
CA TYR A 229 10.40 -33.24 9.88
C TYR A 229 10.83 -31.92 9.25
N LEU A 230 11.25 -31.97 7.98
CA LEU A 230 11.65 -30.79 7.22
C LEU A 230 10.42 -30.19 6.52
N TYR A 231 10.15 -28.91 6.82
CA TYR A 231 9.13 -28.10 6.17
C TYR A 231 9.74 -27.20 5.11
N ILE A 232 9.09 -27.12 3.96
CA ILE A 232 9.59 -26.42 2.76
C ILE A 232 8.49 -25.49 2.23
N GLY A 233 8.75 -24.18 2.21
CA GLY A 233 7.82 -23.20 1.65
C GLY A 233 8.05 -23.00 0.14
N LEU A 234 6.98 -23.12 -0.65
CA LEU A 234 7.00 -22.92 -2.11
C LEU A 234 5.96 -21.89 -2.54
N GLY A 235 6.30 -21.08 -3.53
CA GLY A 235 5.32 -20.27 -4.25
C GLY A 235 4.66 -21.02 -5.39
N ASP A 236 3.68 -20.39 -6.03
CA ASP A 236 2.90 -20.89 -7.18
C ASP A 236 3.73 -21.09 -8.46
N GLY A 237 5.02 -20.72 -8.44
CA GLY A 237 5.93 -20.85 -9.57
C GLY A 237 5.96 -19.65 -10.52
N GLY A 238 5.22 -18.58 -10.22
CA GLY A 238 5.43 -17.23 -10.74
C GLY A 238 4.40 -16.71 -11.74
N LYS A 239 4.71 -15.53 -12.27
CA LYS A 239 3.83 -14.70 -13.13
C LYS A 239 2.55 -14.20 -12.42
N ALA A 240 1.91 -13.18 -12.99
CA ALA A 240 0.69 -12.63 -12.43
C ALA A 240 -0.49 -13.60 -12.57
N ASN A 241 -1.33 -13.64 -11.54
CA ASN A 241 -2.61 -14.33 -11.42
C ASN A 241 -2.52 -15.86 -11.44
N ASP A 242 -1.39 -16.48 -11.09
CA ASP A 242 -1.19 -17.94 -11.09
C ASP A 242 -1.75 -18.61 -12.36
N PRO A 243 -1.10 -18.41 -13.53
CA PRO A 243 -1.65 -18.81 -14.82
C PRO A 243 -1.85 -20.34 -14.97
N PHE A 244 -1.22 -21.14 -14.11
CA PHE A 244 -1.33 -22.59 -14.08
C PHE A 244 -2.26 -23.09 -12.97
N VAL A 245 -2.79 -22.18 -12.15
CA VAL A 245 -3.67 -22.49 -11.01
C VAL A 245 -2.98 -23.48 -10.05
N ASN A 246 -1.66 -23.35 -9.92
CA ASN A 246 -0.82 -24.24 -9.12
C ASN A 246 -1.23 -24.22 -7.65
N ALA A 247 -1.58 -23.06 -7.12
CA ALA A 247 -1.90 -22.93 -5.69
C ALA A 247 -3.16 -23.66 -5.27
N GLN A 248 -4.08 -23.99 -6.19
CA GLN A 248 -5.26 -24.82 -5.91
C GLN A 248 -5.15 -26.24 -6.47
N ASN A 249 -4.01 -26.61 -7.06
CA ASN A 249 -3.78 -27.90 -7.70
C ASN A 249 -2.88 -28.79 -6.84
N LEU A 250 -3.46 -29.83 -6.23
CA LEU A 250 -2.72 -30.76 -5.36
C LEU A 250 -1.85 -31.77 -6.14
N GLU A 251 -1.95 -31.85 -7.47
CA GLU A 251 -1.08 -32.71 -8.29
C GLU A 251 0.33 -32.13 -8.46
N THR A 252 0.51 -30.84 -8.16
CA THR A 252 1.81 -30.16 -8.14
C THR A 252 2.25 -29.82 -6.73
N LEU A 253 3.56 -29.64 -6.53
CA LEU A 253 4.13 -29.16 -5.26
C LEU A 253 4.14 -27.62 -5.17
N LEU A 254 3.89 -26.91 -6.28
CA LEU A 254 3.89 -25.46 -6.31
C LEU A 254 2.67 -24.89 -5.57
N GLY A 255 2.84 -23.70 -4.98
CA GLY A 255 1.80 -23.02 -4.20
C GLY A 255 1.42 -23.75 -2.92
N SER A 256 2.42 -24.34 -2.25
CA SER A 256 2.23 -25.19 -1.08
C SER A 256 3.36 -25.09 -0.06
N ILE A 257 3.09 -25.59 1.14
CA ILE A 257 4.09 -25.90 2.16
C ILE A 257 4.19 -27.43 2.24
N LEU A 258 5.40 -27.96 2.09
CA LEU A 258 5.66 -29.40 2.16
C LEU A 258 6.14 -29.81 3.55
N ARG A 259 5.97 -31.09 3.89
CA ARG A 259 6.54 -31.74 5.08
C ARG A 259 7.07 -33.13 4.71
N ILE A 260 8.38 -33.35 4.86
CA ILE A 260 9.06 -34.59 4.48
C ILE A 260 9.95 -35.15 5.61
N ASP A 261 10.14 -36.47 5.59
CA ASP A 261 11.06 -37.19 6.47
C ASP A 261 12.41 -37.38 5.79
N VAL A 262 13.44 -36.76 6.36
CA VAL A 262 14.81 -36.78 5.83
C VAL A 262 15.71 -37.83 6.50
N ASP A 263 15.19 -38.53 7.53
CA ASP A 263 15.89 -39.60 8.25
C ASP A 263 15.56 -40.99 7.65
N HIS A 264 14.49 -41.10 6.88
CA HIS A 264 14.06 -42.34 6.20
C HIS A 264 13.88 -42.15 4.69
N GLN A 265 13.68 -43.25 3.96
CA GLN A 265 13.49 -43.25 2.51
C GLN A 265 12.36 -44.19 2.10
N ASP A 266 11.43 -43.67 1.30
CA ASP A 266 10.43 -44.47 0.60
C ASP A 266 10.95 -44.95 -0.76
N GLU A 267 10.29 -45.95 -1.34
CA GLU A 267 10.71 -46.51 -2.63
C GLU A 267 10.74 -45.43 -3.74
N GLY A 268 11.91 -45.25 -4.35
CA GLY A 268 12.11 -44.27 -5.43
C GLY A 268 12.31 -42.82 -4.98
N LEU A 269 12.29 -42.55 -3.67
CA LEU A 269 12.53 -41.24 -3.09
C LEU A 269 13.80 -41.24 -2.24
N MET A 270 14.49 -40.09 -2.17
CA MET A 270 15.67 -39.91 -1.32
C MET A 270 15.32 -39.47 0.11
N TYR A 271 14.02 -39.46 0.41
CA TYR A 271 13.36 -39.07 1.65
C TYR A 271 12.10 -39.96 1.79
N ALA A 272 11.40 -39.90 2.92
CA ALA A 272 10.10 -40.55 3.11
C ALA A 272 8.98 -39.53 3.28
N ILE A 273 7.75 -39.92 2.94
CA ILE A 273 6.55 -39.12 3.15
C ILE A 273 5.94 -39.52 4.49
N PRO A 274 5.82 -38.60 5.47
CA PRO A 274 5.18 -38.91 6.74
C PRO A 274 3.76 -39.46 6.52
N ALA A 275 3.47 -40.64 7.08
CA ALA A 275 2.20 -41.33 6.88
C ALA A 275 0.98 -40.55 7.38
N ASP A 276 1.20 -39.58 8.28
CA ASP A 276 0.15 -38.69 8.78
C ASP A 276 0.01 -37.41 7.95
N ASN A 277 0.72 -37.21 6.84
CA ASN A 277 0.48 -36.06 5.97
C ASN A 277 -0.97 -36.06 5.43
N PRO A 278 -1.60 -34.88 5.28
CA PRO A 278 -3.04 -34.77 5.05
C PRO A 278 -3.53 -35.32 3.70
N PHE A 279 -2.64 -35.51 2.73
CA PHE A 279 -3.01 -35.87 1.36
C PHE A 279 -2.42 -37.21 0.86
N VAL A 280 -1.79 -38.01 1.73
CA VAL A 280 -1.15 -39.29 1.36
C VAL A 280 -2.13 -40.25 0.69
N GLU A 281 -3.34 -40.34 1.23
CA GLU A 281 -4.40 -41.25 0.73
C GLU A 281 -5.30 -40.62 -0.34
N ARG A 282 -5.04 -39.36 -0.73
CA ARG A 282 -5.88 -38.63 -1.69
C ARG A 282 -5.39 -38.89 -3.10
N GLU A 283 -6.25 -39.49 -3.93
CA GLU A 283 -5.99 -39.65 -5.36
C GLU A 283 -5.76 -38.28 -6.02
N ASN A 284 -4.79 -38.22 -6.94
CA ASN A 284 -4.36 -36.99 -7.62
C ASN A 284 -3.92 -35.88 -6.66
N ALA A 285 -3.25 -36.26 -5.57
CA ALA A 285 -2.56 -35.33 -4.70
C ALA A 285 -1.14 -35.81 -4.41
N ARG A 286 -0.24 -34.85 -4.17
CA ARG A 286 1.13 -35.10 -3.73
C ARG A 286 1.16 -35.30 -2.22
N GLY A 287 1.65 -36.47 -1.78
CA GLY A 287 1.69 -36.84 -0.36
C GLY A 287 2.61 -35.94 0.48
N GLU A 288 3.54 -35.23 -0.16
CA GLU A 288 4.45 -34.27 0.47
C GLU A 288 3.75 -33.01 0.99
N ILE A 289 2.56 -32.68 0.47
CA ILE A 289 1.86 -31.43 0.78
C ILE A 289 1.35 -31.46 2.23
N TRP A 290 1.72 -30.43 3.00
CA TRP A 290 1.19 -30.16 4.34
C TRP A 290 0.06 -29.13 4.31
N ALA A 291 0.22 -28.05 3.55
CA ALA A 291 -0.78 -27.00 3.36
C ALA A 291 -0.65 -26.40 1.94
N TYR A 292 -1.69 -25.77 1.42
CA TYR A 292 -1.73 -25.28 0.03
C TYR A 292 -2.55 -23.98 -0.12
N GLY A 293 -2.64 -23.45 -1.32
CA GLY A 293 -3.38 -22.20 -1.58
C GLY A 293 -2.60 -20.96 -1.21
N VAL A 294 -1.28 -21.02 -1.31
CA VAL A 294 -0.35 -19.91 -1.03
C VAL A 294 0.29 -19.41 -2.32
N ARG A 295 0.69 -18.13 -2.36
CA ARG A 295 1.22 -17.46 -3.55
C ARG A 295 2.73 -17.52 -3.63
N ASN A 296 3.43 -17.01 -2.62
CA ASN A 296 4.88 -16.94 -2.53
C ASN A 296 5.34 -16.83 -1.07
N ILE A 297 5.45 -18.00 -0.41
CA ILE A 297 5.95 -18.10 0.96
C ILE A 297 7.43 -17.74 1.02
N TRP A 298 7.73 -16.57 1.58
CA TRP A 298 9.12 -16.07 1.65
C TRP A 298 9.88 -16.59 2.88
N ARG A 299 9.30 -16.49 4.09
CA ARG A 299 9.85 -17.09 5.32
C ARG A 299 8.79 -17.86 6.11
N LEU A 300 9.20 -19.04 6.55
CA LEU A 300 8.55 -19.85 7.56
C LEU A 300 9.23 -19.64 8.91
N ALA A 301 8.45 -19.72 9.98
CA ALA A 301 8.99 -19.82 11.34
C ALA A 301 8.13 -20.69 12.23
N PHE A 302 8.78 -21.58 12.97
CA PHE A 302 8.16 -22.27 14.09
C PHE A 302 8.37 -21.46 15.36
N ASP A 303 7.33 -21.38 16.18
CA ASP A 303 7.52 -21.08 17.59
C ASP A 303 8.10 -22.30 18.31
N ARG A 304 9.25 -22.11 18.97
CA ARG A 304 9.96 -23.18 19.67
C ARG A 304 9.21 -23.71 20.90
N GLU A 305 8.30 -22.92 21.46
CA GLU A 305 7.54 -23.31 22.65
C GLU A 305 6.20 -23.96 22.29
N SER A 306 5.37 -23.30 21.46
CA SER A 306 4.05 -23.83 21.09
C SER A 306 4.07 -24.83 19.93
N GLY A 307 5.13 -24.82 19.11
CA GLY A 307 5.21 -25.61 17.88
C GLY A 307 4.36 -25.09 16.72
N GLN A 308 3.77 -23.90 16.85
CA GLN A 308 2.96 -23.28 15.81
C GLN A 308 3.83 -22.80 14.64
N LEU A 309 3.34 -23.00 13.41
CA LEU A 309 4.02 -22.61 12.17
C LEU A 309 3.41 -21.33 11.62
N TYR A 310 4.24 -20.32 11.39
CA TYR A 310 3.86 -19.05 10.77
C TYR A 310 4.47 -18.94 9.38
N ALA A 311 3.78 -18.25 8.48
CA ALA A 311 4.29 -17.92 7.16
C ALA A 311 3.96 -16.48 6.78
N GLY A 312 4.89 -15.80 6.10
CA GLY A 312 4.58 -14.59 5.33
C GLY A 312 4.36 -14.96 3.86
N ASP A 313 3.20 -14.61 3.31
CA ASP A 313 2.83 -14.88 1.92
C ASP A 313 2.71 -13.58 1.11
N VAL A 314 3.60 -13.42 0.12
CA VAL A 314 3.70 -12.18 -0.67
C VAL A 314 2.53 -12.09 -1.64
N GLY A 315 1.73 -11.02 -1.49
CA GLY A 315 0.57 -10.73 -2.34
C GLY A 315 0.92 -10.24 -3.74
N GLN A 316 -0.11 -9.91 -4.53
CA GLN A 316 0.05 -9.36 -5.88
C GLN A 316 -0.42 -7.92 -6.02
N ASN A 317 -1.69 -7.63 -5.72
CA ASN A 317 -2.37 -6.42 -6.13
C ASN A 317 -2.72 -5.52 -4.95
N ARG A 318 -3.31 -6.08 -3.87
CA ARG A 318 -3.91 -5.27 -2.81
C ARG A 318 -3.40 -5.60 -1.41
N PHE A 319 -3.21 -6.86 -1.08
CA PHE A 319 -2.94 -7.25 0.30
C PHE A 319 -1.72 -8.16 0.39
N GLU A 320 -0.90 -7.91 1.40
CA GLU A 320 0.09 -8.86 1.90
C GLU A 320 -0.50 -9.59 3.12
N GLU A 321 -0.07 -10.82 3.40
CA GLU A 321 -0.65 -11.61 4.49
C GLU A 321 0.36 -12.41 5.33
N VAL A 322 -0.04 -12.69 6.57
CA VAL A 322 0.65 -13.58 7.50
C VAL A 322 -0.32 -14.65 7.96
N ASP A 323 0.08 -15.91 7.82
CA ASP A 323 -0.77 -17.06 8.10
C ASP A 323 -0.26 -17.88 9.29
N LEU A 324 -1.22 -18.45 10.03
CA LEU A 324 -0.98 -19.55 10.95
C LEU A 324 -1.20 -20.87 10.22
N ILE A 325 -0.12 -21.58 9.91
CA ILE A 325 -0.16 -22.74 9.05
C ILE A 325 -0.64 -23.98 9.82
N VAL A 326 -1.76 -24.54 9.37
CA VAL A 326 -2.32 -25.79 9.90
C VAL A 326 -2.34 -26.93 8.87
N LYS A 327 -2.39 -28.15 9.39
CA LYS A 327 -2.47 -29.40 8.61
C LYS A 327 -3.65 -29.39 7.63
N GLY A 328 -3.37 -29.55 6.34
CA GLY A 328 -4.36 -29.61 5.27
C GLY A 328 -5.01 -28.27 4.91
N GLY A 329 -4.53 -27.17 5.49
CA GLY A 329 -5.11 -25.84 5.30
C GLY A 329 -5.03 -25.34 3.86
N ASN A 330 -6.05 -24.60 3.43
CA ASN A 330 -6.12 -23.91 2.15
C ASN A 330 -6.23 -22.39 2.39
N TYR A 331 -5.21 -21.61 2.00
CA TYR A 331 -5.17 -20.16 2.23
C TYR A 331 -5.83 -19.36 1.08
N GLY A 332 -6.16 -20.07 -0.01
CA GLY A 332 -7.13 -19.61 -1.00
C GLY A 332 -6.55 -18.89 -2.21
N TRP A 333 -5.24 -18.67 -2.32
CA TRP A 333 -4.65 -18.17 -3.56
C TRP A 333 -4.88 -19.16 -4.71
N ASN A 334 -5.27 -18.74 -5.92
CA ASN A 334 -5.56 -17.38 -6.38
C ASN A 334 -7.07 -17.04 -6.40
N LEU A 335 -7.91 -17.80 -5.69
CA LEU A 335 -9.35 -17.53 -5.57
C LEU A 335 -9.59 -16.21 -4.79
N ARG A 336 -8.75 -15.99 -3.77
CA ARG A 336 -8.69 -14.78 -2.95
C ARG A 336 -7.25 -14.30 -2.75
N GLU A 337 -7.13 -13.08 -2.27
CA GLU A 337 -5.90 -12.45 -1.81
C GLU A 337 -6.21 -11.87 -0.42
N ALA A 338 -5.60 -12.44 0.62
CA ALA A 338 -6.05 -12.27 1.99
C ALA A 338 -7.53 -12.64 2.17
N THR A 339 -8.31 -11.85 2.91
CA THR A 339 -9.74 -12.13 3.13
C THR A 339 -10.63 -11.74 1.94
N HIS A 340 -10.06 -11.27 0.83
CA HIS A 340 -10.80 -10.61 -0.26
C HIS A 340 -10.77 -11.40 -1.56
N ASN A 341 -11.92 -11.53 -2.23
CA ASN A 341 -11.99 -12.13 -3.58
C ASN A 341 -10.96 -11.50 -4.52
N PHE A 342 -10.16 -12.34 -5.19
CA PHE A 342 -9.09 -11.88 -6.07
C PHE A 342 -9.65 -11.26 -7.36
N GLU A 343 -10.64 -11.90 -7.97
CA GLU A 343 -11.44 -11.37 -9.07
C GLU A 343 -12.91 -11.18 -8.63
N PRO A 344 -13.65 -10.20 -9.17
CA PRO A 344 -15.06 -10.00 -8.85
C PRO A 344 -15.96 -11.21 -9.13
N GLN A 345 -15.54 -12.03 -10.10
CA GLN A 345 -16.22 -13.27 -10.51
C GLN A 345 -15.53 -14.52 -9.96
N SER A 346 -14.56 -14.37 -9.03
CA SER A 346 -14.00 -15.52 -8.31
C SER A 346 -15.18 -16.32 -7.75
N PRO A 347 -15.23 -17.65 -7.97
CA PRO A 347 -16.33 -18.46 -7.48
C PRO A 347 -16.52 -18.18 -5.99
N GLU A 348 -17.71 -17.73 -5.59
CA GLU A 348 -18.00 -17.49 -4.18
C GLU A 348 -17.56 -18.72 -3.36
N THR A 349 -16.78 -18.42 -2.32
CA THR A 349 -16.03 -19.33 -1.46
C THR A 349 -16.93 -20.43 -0.86
N LYS A 350 -17.10 -21.53 -1.61
CA LYS A 350 -17.66 -22.80 -1.12
C LYS A 350 -16.58 -23.75 -0.58
N ARG A 351 -15.35 -23.26 -0.40
CA ARG A 351 -14.23 -24.02 0.14
C ARG A 351 -13.96 -23.53 1.56
N ASP A 352 -13.53 -24.44 2.43
CA ASP A 352 -13.05 -24.12 3.77
C ASP A 352 -11.67 -23.44 3.63
N LEU A 353 -11.69 -22.13 3.36
CA LEU A 353 -10.49 -21.30 3.28
C LEU A 353 -10.15 -20.76 4.67
N ILE A 354 -8.85 -20.66 4.99
CA ILE A 354 -8.36 -20.24 6.29
C ILE A 354 -7.87 -18.80 6.22
N ASP A 355 -8.51 -17.92 6.98
CA ASP A 355 -8.16 -16.50 7.02
C ASP A 355 -6.77 -16.27 7.63
N PRO A 356 -6.02 -15.28 7.12
CA PRO A 356 -4.72 -14.94 7.67
C PRO A 356 -4.85 -14.35 9.08
N LEU A 357 -3.79 -14.48 9.88
CA LEU A 357 -3.68 -13.78 11.17
C LEU A 357 -3.59 -12.26 10.96
N ALA A 358 -2.94 -11.83 9.89
CA ALA A 358 -2.87 -10.43 9.53
C ALA A 358 -2.89 -10.24 8.02
N GLU A 359 -3.57 -9.18 7.59
CA GLU A 359 -3.47 -8.63 6.25
C GLU A 359 -3.17 -7.14 6.34
N TYR A 360 -2.47 -6.59 5.36
CA TYR A 360 -2.30 -5.14 5.24
C TYR A 360 -2.30 -4.72 3.77
N PHE A 361 -2.86 -3.53 3.52
CA PHE A 361 -2.94 -3.01 2.16
C PHE A 361 -1.55 -2.67 1.62
N ARG A 362 -1.34 -2.83 0.31
CA ARG A 362 -0.04 -2.59 -0.34
C ARG A 362 0.45 -1.14 -0.33
N GLY A 363 -0.34 -0.22 0.21
CA GLY A 363 0.11 1.13 0.58
C GLY A 363 0.94 1.16 1.88
N GLU A 364 0.79 0.17 2.76
CA GLU A 364 1.52 0.07 4.04
C GLU A 364 2.85 -0.70 3.94
N GLY A 365 2.93 -1.63 3.01
CA GLY A 365 4.11 -2.43 2.65
C GLY A 365 3.77 -3.26 1.42
N GLN A 366 4.74 -3.73 0.64
CA GLN A 366 4.48 -4.31 -0.69
C GLN A 366 5.09 -5.71 -0.91
N SER A 367 5.69 -6.28 0.13
CA SER A 367 6.35 -7.58 0.07
C SER A 367 6.59 -8.08 1.49
N VAL A 368 5.61 -8.76 2.08
CA VAL A 368 5.77 -9.35 3.41
C VAL A 368 6.93 -10.34 3.42
N THR A 369 7.85 -10.16 4.37
CA THR A 369 9.00 -11.05 4.54
C THR A 369 8.63 -12.28 5.37
N GLY A 370 7.62 -12.17 6.23
CA GLY A 370 7.43 -13.03 7.40
C GLY A 370 8.39 -12.60 8.53
N GLY A 371 8.61 -13.46 9.51
CA GLY A 371 9.59 -13.23 10.58
C GLY A 371 9.67 -14.37 11.59
N ILE A 372 9.73 -14.07 12.88
CA ILE A 372 9.98 -15.06 13.96
C ILE A 372 9.10 -14.80 15.19
N VAL A 373 8.88 -15.83 16.01
CA VAL A 373 8.36 -15.62 17.38
C VAL A 373 9.50 -15.24 18.30
N TYR A 374 9.41 -14.08 18.95
CA TYR A 374 10.48 -13.58 19.80
C TYR A 374 10.55 -14.34 21.13
N ARG A 375 11.69 -14.98 21.39
CA ARG A 375 11.98 -15.75 22.61
C ARG A 375 13.22 -15.24 23.36
N GLY A 376 13.70 -14.06 23.00
CA GLY A 376 14.82 -13.39 23.64
C GLY A 376 14.43 -12.67 24.93
N SER A 377 15.44 -12.11 25.59
CA SER A 377 15.33 -11.50 26.91
C SER A 377 15.48 -9.98 26.92
N GLN A 378 16.01 -9.39 25.84
CA GLN A 378 16.24 -7.94 25.74
C GLN A 378 14.94 -7.14 25.58
N LEU A 379 13.94 -7.70 24.92
CA LEU A 379 12.64 -7.07 24.64
C LEU A 379 11.50 -7.79 25.37
N LYS A 380 11.59 -7.87 26.70
CA LYS A 380 10.71 -8.71 27.55
C LYS A 380 9.20 -8.54 27.30
N GLU A 381 8.74 -7.32 27.01
CA GLU A 381 7.32 -7.05 26.74
C GLU A 381 6.80 -7.73 25.46
N PHE A 382 7.71 -8.14 24.58
CA PHE A 382 7.39 -8.79 23.31
C PHE A 382 7.64 -10.31 23.33
N GLU A 383 7.93 -10.92 24.48
CA GLU A 383 8.11 -12.37 24.60
C GLU A 383 6.87 -13.12 24.08
N GLY A 384 7.09 -14.10 23.19
CA GLY A 384 6.04 -14.87 22.53
C GLY A 384 5.24 -14.12 21.46
N ALA A 385 5.61 -12.89 21.12
CA ALA A 385 4.98 -12.18 19.99
C ALA A 385 5.62 -12.64 18.67
N TYR A 386 4.81 -12.82 17.64
CA TYR A 386 5.31 -13.04 16.29
C TYR A 386 5.69 -11.69 15.66
N PHE A 387 6.97 -11.49 15.40
CA PHE A 387 7.45 -10.36 14.63
C PHE A 387 7.45 -10.71 13.16
N TYR A 388 6.98 -9.79 12.33
CA TYR A 388 7.10 -9.88 10.89
C TYR A 388 7.44 -8.52 10.30
N GLY A 389 8.11 -8.54 9.15
CA GLY A 389 8.54 -7.33 8.45
C GLY A 389 8.08 -7.31 7.00
N ASP A 390 8.28 -6.16 6.38
CA ASP A 390 8.03 -5.95 4.96
C ASP A 390 9.31 -5.48 4.26
N TYR A 391 9.65 -6.15 3.16
CA TYR A 391 10.90 -5.95 2.44
C TYR A 391 11.02 -4.57 1.80
N LEU A 392 9.91 -3.93 1.37
CA LEU A 392 10.00 -2.65 0.65
C LEU A 392 9.83 -1.43 1.56
N SER A 393 8.94 -1.51 2.55
CA SER A 393 8.72 -0.41 3.49
C SER A 393 9.72 -0.42 4.65
N GLY A 394 10.26 -1.58 5.02
CA GLY A 394 11.05 -1.75 6.22
C GLY A 394 10.24 -1.61 7.52
N ASN A 395 8.91 -1.64 7.42
CA ASN A 395 8.04 -1.70 8.58
C ASN A 395 8.19 -3.07 9.27
N VAL A 396 8.08 -3.08 10.60
CA VAL A 396 8.06 -4.28 11.43
C VAL A 396 6.86 -4.20 12.35
N TRP A 397 6.09 -5.27 12.40
CA TRP A 397 4.95 -5.45 13.28
C TRP A 397 5.21 -6.55 14.28
N MET A 398 4.49 -6.49 15.39
CA MET A 398 4.29 -7.62 16.28
C MET A 398 2.85 -8.08 16.19
N LEU A 399 2.65 -9.38 16.34
CA LEU A 399 1.36 -10.03 16.37
C LEU A 399 1.24 -11.00 17.55
N ARG A 400 0.05 -11.03 18.17
CA ARG A 400 -0.38 -12.05 19.13
C ARG A 400 -1.77 -12.56 18.75
N HIS A 401 -2.04 -13.82 19.07
CA HIS A 401 -3.32 -14.45 18.81
C HIS A 401 -3.64 -15.50 19.89
N ASP A 402 -4.89 -15.94 19.95
CA ASP A 402 -5.34 -17.05 20.81
C ASP A 402 -5.39 -18.41 20.10
N GLY A 403 -4.99 -18.44 18.82
CA GLY A 403 -4.95 -19.63 17.96
C GLY A 403 -6.05 -19.65 16.91
N GLN A 404 -7.03 -18.76 17.02
CA GLN A 404 -8.08 -18.55 16.03
C GLN A 404 -8.18 -17.11 15.56
N ILE A 405 -7.95 -16.16 16.47
CA ILE A 405 -8.14 -14.73 16.21
C ILE A 405 -6.91 -13.96 16.70
N THR A 406 -6.50 -12.98 15.90
CA THR A 406 -5.48 -12.01 16.28
C THR A 406 -5.98 -11.09 17.40
N THR A 407 -5.31 -11.15 18.54
CA THR A 407 -5.63 -10.35 19.73
C THR A 407 -4.89 -9.01 19.75
N GLU A 408 -3.74 -8.96 19.09
CA GLU A 408 -2.93 -7.75 18.96
C GLU A 408 -2.16 -7.81 17.65
N ASN A 409 -2.21 -6.73 16.85
CA ASN A 409 -1.32 -6.53 15.72
C ASN A 409 -0.94 -5.04 15.66
N LYS A 410 0.34 -4.74 15.86
CA LYS A 410 0.82 -3.35 15.95
C LYS A 410 2.15 -3.20 15.24
N ARG A 411 2.29 -2.11 14.48
CA ARG A 411 3.59 -1.70 13.96
C ARG A 411 4.47 -1.25 15.13
N VAL A 412 5.61 -1.89 15.29
CA VAL A 412 6.55 -1.66 16.40
C VAL A 412 7.87 -1.04 15.97
N ALA A 413 8.20 -1.10 14.69
CA ALA A 413 9.29 -0.33 14.12
C ALA A 413 8.97 0.14 12.69
N ASN A 414 9.55 1.27 12.30
CA ASN A 414 9.71 1.68 10.91
C ASN A 414 11.21 1.86 10.69
N THR A 415 11.82 0.87 10.03
CA THR A 415 13.27 0.77 9.92
C THR A 415 13.80 1.39 8.64
N GLY A 416 12.97 1.47 7.58
CA GLY A 416 13.42 1.84 6.23
C GLY A 416 14.52 0.93 5.67
N LEU A 417 14.63 -0.31 6.16
CA LEU A 417 15.57 -1.32 5.69
C LEU A 417 14.88 -2.25 4.68
N SER A 418 15.64 -2.79 3.72
CA SER A 418 15.14 -3.86 2.86
C SER A 418 15.23 -5.22 3.56
N ILE A 419 14.29 -5.49 4.48
CA ILE A 419 14.34 -6.66 5.39
C ILE A 419 14.14 -7.96 4.61
N ALA A 420 15.21 -8.73 4.48
CA ALA A 420 15.26 -9.96 3.70
C ALA A 420 14.86 -11.21 4.51
N ALA A 421 15.20 -11.21 5.79
CA ALA A 421 14.88 -12.27 6.72
C ALA A 421 15.03 -11.80 8.16
N PHE A 422 14.38 -12.55 9.05
CA PHE A 422 14.62 -12.50 10.47
C PHE A 422 15.42 -13.75 10.83
N GLY A 423 16.55 -13.55 11.50
CA GLY A 423 17.30 -14.60 12.15
C GLY A 423 17.17 -14.48 13.67
N GLU A 424 17.64 -15.50 14.36
CA GLU A 424 17.75 -15.56 15.80
C GLU A 424 19.11 -16.12 16.20
N ASP A 425 19.58 -15.81 17.41
CA ASP A 425 20.74 -16.47 18.01
C ASP A 425 20.32 -17.54 19.04
N GLN A 426 21.30 -18.26 19.61
CA GLN A 426 21.09 -19.32 20.59
C GLN A 426 20.35 -18.86 21.86
N GLN A 427 20.24 -17.55 22.09
CA GLN A 427 19.52 -16.96 23.22
C GLN A 427 18.12 -16.47 22.83
N GLY A 428 17.69 -16.68 21.59
CA GLY A 428 16.40 -16.22 21.07
C GLY A 428 16.39 -14.73 20.72
N GLU A 429 17.56 -14.07 20.69
CA GLU A 429 17.61 -12.66 20.30
C GLU A 429 17.50 -12.51 18.79
N MET A 430 16.56 -11.67 18.37
CA MET A 430 16.22 -11.41 16.98
C MET A 430 17.29 -10.58 16.28
N ILE A 431 17.64 -10.95 15.04
CA ILE A 431 18.54 -10.20 14.15
C ILE A 431 17.84 -10.04 12.79
N LEU A 432 17.83 -8.82 12.26
CA LEU A 432 17.31 -8.52 10.93
C LEU A 432 18.44 -8.61 9.90
N CYS A 433 18.22 -9.37 8.83
CA CYS A 433 19.08 -9.40 7.65
C CYS A 433 18.53 -8.45 6.59
N THR A 434 19.38 -7.65 5.97
CA THR A 434 18.97 -6.73 4.90
C THR A 434 19.66 -7.06 3.58
N PHE A 435 18.99 -6.83 2.44
CA PHE A 435 19.61 -7.07 1.13
C PHE A 435 20.84 -6.20 0.87
N GLU A 436 20.95 -5.05 1.55
CA GLU A 436 22.14 -4.19 1.53
C GLU A 436 23.36 -4.85 2.18
N GLY A 437 23.17 -5.96 2.92
CA GLY A 437 24.27 -6.76 3.47
C GLY A 437 24.64 -6.45 4.90
N GLU A 438 23.87 -5.60 5.57
CA GLU A 438 24.07 -5.23 6.97
C GLU A 438 23.11 -6.01 7.87
N LEU A 439 23.49 -6.16 9.15
CA LEU A 439 22.69 -6.82 10.17
C LEU A 439 22.25 -5.83 11.23
N TYR A 440 21.01 -5.96 11.71
CA TYR A 440 20.41 -5.05 12.69
C TYR A 440 19.71 -5.81 13.81
N ARG A 441 19.57 -5.17 14.97
CA ARG A 441 18.62 -5.57 16.02
C ARG A 441 17.60 -4.46 16.24
N LEU A 442 16.48 -4.81 16.87
CA LEU A 442 15.53 -3.83 17.38
C LEU A 442 15.81 -3.55 18.85
N LYS A 443 15.69 -2.30 19.26
CA LYS A 443 15.87 -1.82 20.64
C LYS A 443 14.74 -0.86 21.01
N GLN A 444 14.33 -0.86 22.28
CA GLN A 444 13.42 0.15 22.80
C GLN A 444 13.95 1.57 22.59
N ARG A 445 13.08 2.46 22.10
CA ARG A 445 13.36 3.89 21.99
C ARG A 445 13.40 4.55 23.37
N PRO A 446 14.19 5.63 23.53
CA PRO A 446 14.18 6.43 24.76
C PRO A 446 12.79 7.05 25.04
N ALA A 447 12.43 7.16 26.32
CA ALA A 447 11.17 7.76 26.76
C ALA A 447 10.94 9.20 26.25
N GLU A 448 12.01 9.98 26.09
CA GLU A 448 11.98 11.36 25.58
C GLU A 448 11.30 11.47 24.21
N VAL A 449 11.37 10.42 23.37
CA VAL A 449 10.69 10.39 22.07
C VAL A 449 9.18 10.48 22.24
N PHE A 450 8.62 9.76 23.22
CA PHE A 450 7.19 9.75 23.53
C PHE A 450 6.74 11.03 24.22
N GLU A 451 7.59 11.61 25.08
CA GLU A 451 7.32 12.89 25.71
C GLU A 451 7.20 14.02 24.67
N LYS A 452 8.09 14.02 23.66
CA LYS A 452 8.04 14.97 22.54
C LYS A 452 6.83 14.76 21.65
N ALA A 453 6.40 13.50 21.43
CA ALA A 453 5.20 13.20 20.66
C ALA A 453 3.93 13.82 21.28
N ASN A 454 3.88 13.98 22.61
CA ASN A 454 2.76 14.66 23.29
C ASN A 454 2.62 16.15 22.93
N SER A 455 3.65 16.77 22.35
CA SER A 455 3.56 18.15 21.86
C SER A 455 2.86 18.26 20.51
N PHE A 456 2.63 17.13 19.82
CA PHE A 456 1.96 17.11 18.54
C PHE A 456 0.46 17.46 18.72
N PRO A 457 -0.08 18.44 17.96
CA PRO A 457 -1.47 18.87 18.10
C PRO A 457 -2.44 17.71 17.80
N ARG A 458 -3.37 17.43 18.71
CA ARG A 458 -4.44 16.43 18.46
C ARG A 458 -5.72 17.11 17.99
N LEU A 459 -5.89 18.39 18.30
CA LEU A 459 -6.93 19.24 17.72
C LEU A 459 -6.33 20.24 16.72
N LEU A 460 -7.09 20.60 15.69
CA LEU A 460 -6.67 21.59 14.71
C LEU A 460 -6.54 22.98 15.34
N SER A 461 -7.30 23.29 16.40
CA SER A 461 -7.17 24.54 17.16
C SER A 461 -5.83 24.65 17.92
N GLU A 462 -5.19 23.53 18.24
CA GLU A 462 -3.88 23.46 18.89
C GLU A 462 -2.72 23.60 17.88
N ALA A 463 -3.02 23.52 16.58
CA ALA A 463 -2.03 23.49 15.51
C ALA A 463 -1.25 24.81 15.34
N GLY A 464 -1.79 25.94 15.83
CA GLY A 464 -1.23 27.27 15.59
C GLY A 464 -1.37 27.77 14.14
N LEU A 465 -2.17 27.08 13.32
CA LEU A 465 -2.36 27.41 11.90
C LEU A 465 -3.58 28.31 11.66
N PHE A 466 -4.49 28.41 12.62
CA PHE A 466 -5.72 29.18 12.51
C PHE A 466 -5.90 30.10 13.72
N ASP A 467 -6.17 31.38 13.46
CA ASP A 467 -6.70 32.31 14.47
C ASP A 467 -8.08 31.84 14.99
N SER A 468 -8.86 31.17 14.14
CA SER A 468 -10.17 30.61 14.49
C SER A 468 -10.52 29.46 13.55
N VAL A 469 -10.42 28.22 14.04
CA VAL A 469 -10.82 27.04 13.28
C VAL A 469 -12.30 27.10 12.92
N SER A 470 -13.20 27.43 13.84
CA SER A 470 -14.65 27.53 13.57
C SER A 470 -15.04 28.48 12.43
N LYS A 471 -14.22 29.49 12.12
CA LYS A 471 -14.45 30.49 11.07
C LYS A 471 -13.59 30.27 9.83
N ASN A 472 -12.86 29.15 9.76
CA ASN A 472 -11.81 28.90 8.76
C ASN A 472 -10.86 30.10 8.60
N LYS A 473 -10.39 30.63 9.74
CA LYS A 473 -9.58 31.84 9.79
C LYS A 473 -8.09 31.49 9.94
N PRO A 474 -7.29 31.38 8.86
CA PRO A 474 -5.86 31.10 9.00
C PRO A 474 -5.09 32.23 9.68
N VAL A 475 -3.94 31.92 10.27
CA VAL A 475 -2.99 32.94 10.75
C VAL A 475 -2.39 33.74 9.58
N LYS A 476 -1.96 34.98 9.82
CA LYS A 476 -1.43 35.89 8.78
C LYS A 476 -0.27 35.30 7.96
N GLY A 477 0.56 34.43 8.55
CA GLY A 477 1.72 33.84 7.89
C GLY A 477 1.42 32.69 6.92
N LEU A 478 0.18 32.21 6.86
CA LEU A 478 -0.22 31.20 5.88
C LEU A 478 -0.42 31.84 4.51
N ILE A 479 0.37 31.39 3.53
CA ILE A 479 0.36 31.89 2.16
C ILE A 479 -0.68 31.10 1.36
N PRO A 480 -1.80 31.71 0.91
CA PRO A 480 -2.82 31.00 0.14
C PRO A 480 -2.31 30.65 -1.25
N TYR A 481 -2.81 29.55 -1.82
CA TYR A 481 -2.55 29.22 -3.21
C TYR A 481 -3.67 28.41 -3.87
N GLU A 482 -3.67 28.48 -5.19
CA GLU A 482 -4.55 27.75 -6.09
C GLU A 482 -3.75 27.02 -7.17
N LEU A 483 -4.36 25.97 -7.72
CA LEU A 483 -3.77 25.14 -8.76
C LEU A 483 -4.53 25.33 -10.06
N ASN A 484 -3.82 25.49 -11.18
CA ASN A 484 -4.42 25.48 -12.52
C ASN A 484 -5.25 24.20 -12.76
N MET A 485 -4.76 23.05 -12.32
CA MET A 485 -5.43 21.75 -12.47
C MET A 485 -5.44 20.95 -11.15
N PRO A 486 -6.47 21.13 -10.31
CA PRO A 486 -6.62 20.39 -9.08
C PRO A 486 -6.80 18.88 -9.29
N PHE A 487 -6.21 18.07 -8.40
CA PHE A 487 -6.47 16.62 -8.31
C PHE A 487 -7.95 16.33 -8.00
N TRP A 488 -8.50 15.29 -8.64
CA TRP A 488 -9.89 14.86 -8.44
C TRP A 488 -10.08 14.25 -7.06
N SER A 489 -11.08 14.71 -6.30
CA SER A 489 -11.40 14.13 -4.98
C SER A 489 -12.90 14.15 -4.72
N ASP A 490 -13.64 13.44 -5.56
CA ASP A 490 -15.07 13.17 -5.41
C ASP A 490 -15.92 14.44 -5.19
N TYR A 491 -15.72 15.45 -6.03
CA TYR A 491 -16.33 16.80 -5.97
C TYR A 491 -15.90 17.70 -4.81
N ALA A 492 -15.00 17.28 -3.93
CA ALA A 492 -14.51 18.19 -2.89
C ALA A 492 -13.65 19.33 -3.51
N VAL A 493 -13.92 20.55 -3.08
CA VAL A 493 -13.08 21.74 -3.35
C VAL A 493 -12.16 22.00 -2.16
N LYS A 494 -11.06 22.71 -2.40
CA LYS A 494 -10.01 22.84 -1.38
C LYS A 494 -9.58 24.28 -1.22
N ASP A 495 -9.48 24.68 0.04
CA ASP A 495 -8.75 25.86 0.48
C ASP A 495 -7.32 25.43 0.80
N ARG A 496 -6.30 26.15 0.31
CA ARG A 496 -4.91 25.69 0.42
C ARG A 496 -3.98 26.80 0.86
N TYR A 497 -3.05 26.42 1.75
CA TYR A 497 -2.04 27.32 2.28
C TYR A 497 -0.67 26.66 2.38
N ILE A 498 0.37 27.48 2.32
CA ILE A 498 1.75 27.13 2.64
C ILE A 498 2.14 27.83 3.94
N ALA A 499 2.69 27.07 4.89
CA ALA A 499 3.40 27.59 6.04
C ALA A 499 4.89 27.36 5.82
N LEU A 500 5.71 28.41 5.89
CA LEU A 500 7.17 28.33 5.79
C LEU A 500 7.81 28.74 7.13
N PRO A 501 8.92 28.10 7.52
CA PRO A 501 9.66 28.45 8.73
C PRO A 501 10.45 29.76 8.55
N GLU A 502 10.95 30.34 9.64
CA GLU A 502 11.71 31.60 9.64
C GLU A 502 12.94 31.59 8.73
N ALA A 503 13.69 30.49 8.72
CA ALA A 503 14.84 30.30 7.83
C ALA A 503 14.45 29.80 6.42
N GLY A 504 13.17 29.74 6.09
CA GLY A 504 12.66 28.98 4.96
C GLY A 504 12.88 29.66 3.61
N LYS A 505 13.79 29.11 2.81
CA LYS A 505 13.93 29.43 1.39
C LYS A 505 13.54 28.24 0.53
N VAL A 506 12.70 28.48 -0.46
CA VAL A 506 12.26 27.48 -1.44
C VAL A 506 13.23 27.48 -2.61
N VAL A 507 13.72 26.30 -3.00
CA VAL A 507 14.50 26.15 -4.23
C VAL A 507 13.52 26.07 -5.40
N PHE A 508 13.55 27.10 -6.23
CA PHE A 508 12.69 27.18 -7.41
C PHE A 508 13.30 26.41 -8.57
N HIS A 509 12.47 25.62 -9.25
CA HIS A 509 12.82 24.99 -10.52
C HIS A 509 11.81 25.36 -11.59
N GLU A 510 12.28 25.88 -12.72
CA GLU A 510 11.41 26.31 -13.82
C GLU A 510 10.58 25.14 -14.40
N GLN A 511 11.21 23.97 -14.56
CA GLN A 511 10.58 22.81 -15.21
C GLN A 511 10.34 21.63 -14.27
N ASP A 512 11.09 21.55 -13.17
CA ASP A 512 11.04 20.45 -12.20
C ASP A 512 10.22 20.84 -10.94
N LYS A 513 10.16 19.91 -9.99
CA LYS A 513 9.49 20.09 -8.70
C LYS A 513 10.30 21.05 -7.82
N TRP A 514 9.64 21.89 -7.04
CA TRP A 514 10.33 22.77 -6.10
C TRP A 514 10.81 21.99 -4.87
N GLU A 515 11.87 22.48 -4.23
CA GLU A 515 12.37 21.92 -2.96
C GLU A 515 12.02 22.86 -1.81
N PHE A 516 11.53 22.27 -0.71
CA PHE A 516 11.03 23.02 0.43
C PHE A 516 11.87 22.72 1.68
N PRO A 517 12.15 23.73 2.52
CA PRO A 517 12.95 23.55 3.73
C PRO A 517 12.20 22.73 4.79
N VAL A 518 12.94 22.07 5.68
CA VAL A 518 12.37 21.44 6.89
C VAL A 518 11.66 22.51 7.72
N GLY A 519 10.45 22.20 8.19
CA GLY A 519 9.54 23.15 8.82
C GLY A 519 8.39 23.58 7.91
N THR A 520 8.42 23.23 6.61
CA THR A 520 7.33 23.56 5.68
C THR A 520 6.09 22.71 5.93
N LEU A 521 4.92 23.35 5.95
CA LEU A 521 3.61 22.69 6.00
C LEU A 521 2.75 23.10 4.80
N PHE A 522 2.10 22.13 4.17
CA PHE A 522 0.98 22.40 3.26
C PHE A 522 -0.33 22.08 3.96
N VAL A 523 -1.19 23.08 4.07
CA VAL A 523 -2.51 22.97 4.70
C VAL A 523 -3.56 22.90 3.60
N LYS A 524 -4.42 21.87 3.62
CA LYS A 524 -5.52 21.72 2.65
C LYS A 524 -6.82 21.45 3.41
N THR A 525 -7.74 22.40 3.44
CA THR A 525 -9.08 22.19 4.00
C THR A 525 -10.03 21.77 2.88
N PHE A 526 -10.64 20.59 3.02
CA PHE A 526 -11.56 20.01 2.06
C PHE A 526 -13.00 20.41 2.39
N TRP A 527 -13.70 20.88 1.37
CA TRP A 527 -15.08 21.36 1.44
C TRP A 527 -15.95 20.55 0.47
N MET A 528 -17.20 20.30 0.88
CA MET A 528 -18.18 19.57 0.08
C MET A 528 -19.49 20.34 -0.03
N HIS A 529 -19.86 20.68 -1.26
CA HIS A 529 -21.19 21.20 -1.58
C HIS A 529 -22.26 20.17 -1.29
N GLN A 530 -23.18 20.50 -0.39
CA GLN A 530 -24.29 19.62 -0.04
C GLN A 530 -25.40 19.66 -1.11
N ASP A 531 -25.42 20.68 -1.97
CA ASP A 531 -26.29 20.79 -3.12
C ASP A 531 -25.48 21.01 -4.40
N ARG A 532 -25.40 19.99 -5.25
CA ARG A 532 -24.70 20.03 -6.54
C ARG A 532 -25.40 20.84 -7.61
N THR A 533 -26.68 21.16 -7.42
CA THR A 533 -27.45 21.95 -8.40
C THR A 533 -27.16 23.45 -8.29
N THR A 534 -26.76 23.89 -7.10
CA THR A 534 -26.44 25.30 -6.82
C THR A 534 -24.97 25.51 -6.47
N LEU A 535 -24.25 24.46 -6.07
CA LEU A 535 -22.88 24.52 -5.55
C LEU A 535 -22.76 25.49 -4.38
N THR A 536 -23.80 25.50 -3.53
CA THR A 536 -23.86 26.34 -2.32
C THR A 536 -23.87 25.49 -1.05
N GLY A 537 -23.59 26.13 0.09
CA GLY A 537 -23.64 25.48 1.40
C GLY A 537 -22.55 24.43 1.60
N ALA A 538 -21.34 24.72 1.12
CA ALA A 538 -20.19 23.85 1.31
C ALA A 538 -19.91 23.61 2.80
N LYS A 539 -19.72 22.35 3.19
CA LYS A 539 -19.32 21.95 4.54
C LYS A 539 -17.88 21.48 4.56
N ARG A 540 -17.14 21.85 5.61
CA ARG A 540 -15.80 21.31 5.85
C ARG A 540 -15.87 19.87 6.28
N LEU A 541 -15.04 19.05 5.67
CA LEU A 541 -14.92 17.63 5.99
C LEU A 541 -13.66 17.37 6.82
N GLU A 542 -12.54 17.86 6.33
CA GLU A 542 -11.21 17.62 6.92
C GLU A 542 -10.23 18.74 6.57
N THR A 543 -9.17 18.87 7.38
CA THR A 543 -7.96 19.59 7.01
C THR A 543 -6.81 18.58 6.95
N ARG A 544 -6.18 18.44 5.78
CA ARG A 544 -4.98 17.62 5.61
C ARG A 544 -3.74 18.50 5.68
N LEU A 545 -2.75 18.05 6.45
CA LEU A 545 -1.42 18.64 6.53
C LEU A 545 -0.43 17.72 5.82
N LEU A 546 0.44 18.28 5.00
CA LEU A 546 1.67 17.62 4.56
C LEU A 546 2.84 18.36 5.21
N VAL A 547 3.52 17.70 6.15
CA VAL A 547 4.56 18.28 7.02
C VAL A 547 5.92 17.81 6.55
N HIS A 548 6.87 18.74 6.39
CA HIS A 548 8.29 18.43 6.21
C HIS A 548 9.03 18.52 7.54
N SER A 549 9.29 17.37 8.16
CA SER A 549 10.04 17.25 9.42
C SER A 549 11.49 16.83 9.16
N PRO A 550 12.38 16.84 10.16
CA PRO A 550 13.72 16.24 10.03
C PRO A 550 13.69 14.75 9.65
N SER A 551 12.62 14.03 10.01
CA SER A 551 12.39 12.64 9.59
C SER A 551 11.85 12.48 8.16
N GLY A 552 11.62 13.59 7.45
CA GLY A 552 11.05 13.62 6.10
C GLY A 552 9.59 14.08 6.07
N TRP A 553 8.90 13.75 4.99
CA TRP A 553 7.52 14.15 4.72
C TRP A 553 6.50 13.19 5.34
N ALA A 554 5.46 13.74 5.96
CA ALA A 554 4.35 12.97 6.51
C ALA A 554 3.00 13.67 6.30
N GLY A 555 1.97 12.89 6.00
CA GLY A 555 0.58 13.35 5.88
C GLY A 555 -0.20 13.19 7.18
N TYR A 556 -1.02 14.17 7.53
CA TYR A 556 -1.89 14.16 8.71
C TYR A 556 -3.30 14.64 8.33
N THR A 557 -4.32 13.92 8.77
CA THR A 557 -5.72 14.25 8.49
C THR A 557 -6.41 14.67 9.78
N TYR A 558 -7.00 15.87 9.82
CA TYR A 558 -7.86 16.33 10.91
C TYR A 558 -9.31 16.32 10.43
N VAL A 559 -10.19 15.60 11.12
CA VAL A 559 -11.61 15.45 10.72
C VAL A 559 -12.49 16.36 11.56
N TYR A 560 -13.29 17.21 10.90
CA TYR A 560 -14.17 18.14 11.60
C TYR A 560 -15.29 17.41 12.36
N ASN A 561 -15.64 17.97 13.53
CA ASN A 561 -16.85 17.61 14.27
C ASN A 561 -18.12 18.04 13.50
N ALA A 562 -19.29 17.60 13.96
CA ALA A 562 -20.56 17.84 13.26
C ALA A 562 -20.91 19.34 13.18
N GLU A 563 -20.51 20.10 14.19
CA GLU A 563 -20.73 21.55 14.32
C GLU A 563 -19.74 22.37 13.49
N GLY A 564 -18.66 21.76 13.00
CA GLY A 564 -17.58 22.44 12.27
C GLY A 564 -16.77 23.42 13.13
N THR A 565 -16.78 23.29 14.45
CA THR A 565 -16.09 24.22 15.35
C THR A 565 -14.61 23.90 15.50
N ASP A 566 -14.24 22.62 15.42
CA ASP A 566 -12.87 22.12 15.46
C ASP A 566 -12.73 20.81 14.69
N ALA A 567 -11.51 20.28 14.58
CA ALA A 567 -11.20 19.01 13.94
C ALA A 567 -10.17 18.19 14.73
N GLU A 568 -10.35 16.87 14.78
CA GLU A 568 -9.51 15.92 15.52
C GLU A 568 -8.55 15.17 14.60
N LEU A 569 -7.32 14.97 15.04
CA LEU A 569 -6.33 14.16 14.34
C LEU A 569 -6.83 12.72 14.19
N LEU A 570 -6.83 12.23 12.96
CA LEU A 570 -7.32 10.91 12.62
C LEU A 570 -6.28 9.82 12.97
N GLU A 571 -6.68 8.83 13.78
CA GLU A 571 -5.82 7.71 14.17
C GLU A 571 -5.77 6.58 13.12
N GLY A 572 -6.88 6.32 12.43
CA GLY A 572 -7.03 5.29 11.40
C GLY A 572 -8.04 5.72 10.34
N SER A 573 -8.20 4.97 9.25
CA SER A 573 -9.08 5.43 8.17
C SER A 573 -10.53 5.53 8.63
N ARG A 574 -11.29 6.42 7.97
CA ARG A 574 -12.70 6.60 8.27
C ARG A 574 -13.48 6.71 6.98
N LEU A 575 -14.65 6.08 6.92
CA LEU A 575 -15.62 6.28 5.84
C LEU A 575 -16.83 7.01 6.41
N ARG A 576 -17.29 8.07 5.75
CA ARG A 576 -18.52 8.80 6.10
C ARG A 576 -19.44 8.84 4.90
N SER A 577 -20.71 8.53 5.10
CA SER A 577 -21.72 8.76 4.07
C SER A 577 -22.18 10.23 4.15
N LEU A 578 -22.19 10.90 3.00
CA LEU A 578 -22.62 12.29 2.83
C LEU A 578 -23.93 12.32 2.04
N GLU A 579 -24.95 12.98 2.58
CA GLU A 579 -26.20 13.23 1.87
C GLU A 579 -26.03 14.44 0.95
N ILE A 580 -26.01 14.18 -0.36
CA ILE A 580 -25.78 15.21 -1.38
C ILE A 580 -27.01 15.33 -2.27
N LYS A 581 -27.53 16.55 -2.43
CA LYS A 581 -28.59 16.83 -3.40
C LYS A 581 -27.98 16.95 -4.80
N THR A 582 -28.58 16.25 -5.75
CA THR A 582 -28.22 16.26 -7.18
C THR A 582 -29.45 16.59 -8.03
N GLU A 583 -29.28 16.72 -9.34
CA GLU A 583 -30.41 16.85 -10.28
C GLU A 583 -31.34 15.63 -10.25
N GLU A 584 -30.84 14.46 -9.87
CA GLU A 584 -31.57 13.20 -9.80
C GLU A 584 -32.23 12.96 -8.42
N GLY A 585 -31.97 13.82 -7.44
CA GLY A 585 -32.47 13.71 -6.07
C GLY A 585 -31.37 13.63 -5.02
N MET A 586 -31.69 13.13 -3.83
CA MET A 586 -30.70 12.92 -2.77
C MET A 586 -29.90 11.64 -3.03
N VAL A 587 -28.58 11.72 -2.95
CA VAL A 587 -27.67 10.57 -3.04
C VAL A 587 -26.81 10.47 -1.79
N ASN A 588 -26.50 9.24 -1.40
CA ASN A 588 -25.55 8.94 -0.34
C ASN A 588 -24.17 8.69 -0.95
N GLN A 589 -23.27 9.66 -0.81
CA GLN A 589 -21.89 9.53 -1.28
C GLN A 589 -20.98 9.03 -0.15
N PRO A 590 -20.24 7.93 -0.34
CA PRO A 590 -19.13 7.60 0.55
C PRO A 590 -17.98 8.61 0.40
N TYR A 591 -17.44 9.08 1.51
CA TYR A 591 -16.25 9.91 1.59
C TYR A 591 -15.21 9.25 2.49
N TYR A 592 -14.03 9.01 1.94
CA TYR A 592 -12.92 8.34 2.61
C TYR A 592 -11.92 9.35 3.18
N PHE A 593 -11.69 9.28 4.48
CA PHE A 593 -10.63 10.00 5.17
C PHE A 593 -9.39 9.09 5.26
N PRO A 594 -8.28 9.47 4.61
CA PRO A 594 -7.10 8.61 4.50
C PRO A 594 -6.30 8.57 5.79
N THR A 595 -5.68 7.41 6.05
CA THR A 595 -4.62 7.27 7.04
C THR A 595 -3.38 8.08 6.64
N ARG A 596 -2.45 8.22 7.59
CA ARG A 596 -1.12 8.79 7.29
C ARG A 596 -0.39 7.99 6.22
N THR A 597 -0.52 6.67 6.25
CA THR A 597 0.12 5.76 5.30
C THR A 597 -0.50 5.88 3.89
N ASP A 598 -1.82 6.02 3.81
CA ASP A 598 -2.51 6.26 2.52
C ASP A 598 -2.01 7.54 1.85
N CYS A 599 -1.80 8.62 2.61
CA CYS A 599 -1.21 9.85 2.08
C CYS A 599 0.14 9.57 1.44
N MET A 600 0.99 8.78 2.08
CA MET A 600 2.34 8.50 1.59
C MET A 600 2.38 7.54 0.40
N THR A 601 1.27 6.87 0.06
CA THR A 601 1.18 6.03 -1.15
C THR A 601 1.38 6.86 -2.43
N CYS A 602 0.88 8.10 -2.46
CA CYS A 602 1.08 9.01 -3.60
C CYS A 602 2.24 10.00 -3.39
N HIS A 603 2.54 10.35 -2.13
CA HIS A 603 3.56 11.32 -1.77
C HIS A 603 4.94 10.64 -1.62
N THR A 604 5.48 10.11 -2.73
CA THR A 604 6.75 9.36 -2.72
C THR A 604 7.97 10.24 -3.01
N LYS A 605 9.17 9.74 -2.71
CA LYS A 605 10.44 10.39 -3.07
C LYS A 605 10.55 10.64 -4.58
N GLN A 606 10.21 9.64 -5.40
CA GLN A 606 10.20 9.76 -6.86
C GLN A 606 9.18 10.80 -7.33
N ALA A 607 8.00 10.87 -6.70
CA ALA A 607 7.02 11.93 -6.94
C ALA A 607 7.42 13.30 -6.35
N GLY A 608 8.55 13.39 -5.63
CA GLY A 608 9.06 14.61 -4.99
C GLY A 608 8.27 15.05 -3.76
N PHE A 609 7.45 14.16 -3.19
CA PHE A 609 6.54 14.37 -2.07
C PHE A 609 5.46 15.43 -2.27
N VAL A 610 5.77 16.64 -2.74
CA VAL A 610 4.80 17.74 -2.82
C VAL A 610 4.05 17.69 -4.15
N LEU A 611 2.86 17.09 -4.13
CA LEU A 611 2.00 16.99 -5.30
C LEU A 611 1.27 18.32 -5.56
N GLY A 612 1.44 18.85 -6.78
CA GLY A 612 0.75 20.03 -7.29
C GLY A 612 1.51 21.35 -7.14
N LEU A 613 2.56 21.45 -6.33
CA LEU A 613 3.34 22.69 -6.19
C LEU A 613 4.55 22.66 -7.13
N ASN A 614 4.32 23.09 -8.36
CA ASN A 614 5.36 23.30 -9.35
C ASN A 614 5.03 24.56 -10.17
N THR A 615 6.00 25.02 -10.94
CA THR A 615 5.88 26.25 -11.74
C THR A 615 4.62 26.28 -12.61
N ARG A 616 4.24 25.18 -13.27
CA ARG A 616 3.09 25.15 -14.20
C ARG A 616 1.76 25.24 -13.50
N GLN A 617 1.64 24.61 -12.33
CA GLN A 617 0.43 24.68 -11.52
C GLN A 617 0.28 26.04 -10.83
N MET A 618 1.41 26.62 -10.42
CA MET A 618 1.46 27.86 -9.67
C MET A 618 1.50 29.11 -10.54
N ASN A 619 1.79 28.99 -11.84
CA ASN A 619 1.65 30.09 -12.79
C ASN A 619 0.15 30.32 -13.10
N HIS A 620 -0.54 30.89 -12.12
CA HIS A 620 -1.97 31.11 -12.09
C HIS A 620 -2.27 32.42 -11.37
N THR A 621 -3.29 33.13 -11.82
CA THR A 621 -3.76 34.38 -11.20
C THR A 621 -4.71 34.02 -10.07
N LEU A 622 -4.30 34.33 -8.85
CA LEU A 622 -5.10 34.12 -7.65
C LEU A 622 -6.05 35.31 -7.44
N ASP A 623 -7.33 35.00 -7.36
CA ASP A 623 -8.40 35.91 -6.95
C ASP A 623 -8.65 35.73 -5.44
N TYR A 624 -8.17 36.67 -4.63
CA TYR A 624 -8.23 36.56 -3.16
C TYR A 624 -8.63 37.90 -2.53
N HIS A 625 -9.73 37.90 -1.76
CA HIS A 625 -10.34 39.14 -1.25
C HIS A 625 -10.64 40.12 -2.41
N ASP A 626 -9.94 41.26 -2.50
CA ASP A 626 -10.05 42.25 -3.57
C ASP A 626 -8.80 42.32 -4.47
N GLN A 627 -7.95 41.28 -4.41
CA GLN A 627 -6.68 41.23 -5.12
C GLN A 627 -6.70 40.17 -6.22
N HIS A 628 -6.04 40.51 -7.33
CA HIS A 628 -5.84 39.67 -8.50
C HIS A 628 -4.35 39.65 -8.81
N VAL A 629 -3.65 38.59 -8.40
CA VAL A 629 -2.18 38.53 -8.49
C VAL A 629 -1.70 37.19 -9.03
N ASN A 630 -0.71 37.20 -9.92
CA ASN A 630 -0.04 35.96 -10.28
C ASN A 630 0.74 35.42 -9.06
N GLN A 631 0.54 34.15 -8.74
CA GLN A 631 1.09 33.56 -7.51
C GLN A 631 2.62 33.47 -7.55
N LEU A 632 3.25 33.25 -8.71
CA LEU A 632 4.71 33.22 -8.82
C LEU A 632 5.32 34.59 -8.55
N ASP A 633 4.72 35.64 -9.11
CA ASP A 633 5.17 37.02 -8.88
C ASP A 633 4.94 37.43 -7.41
N TYR A 634 3.82 37.00 -6.82
CA TYR A 634 3.54 37.21 -5.40
C TYR A 634 4.57 36.53 -4.49
N LEU A 635 4.86 35.24 -4.70
CA LEU A 635 5.88 34.52 -3.94
C LEU A 635 7.28 35.14 -4.13
N ASN A 636 7.62 35.56 -5.35
CA ASN A 636 8.87 36.26 -5.64
C ASN A 636 8.95 37.61 -4.91
N LYS A 637 7.84 38.38 -4.84
CA LYS A 637 7.74 39.63 -4.07
C LYS A 637 7.92 39.41 -2.57
N LEU A 638 7.33 38.34 -2.02
CA LEU A 638 7.51 37.96 -0.61
C LEU A 638 8.95 37.53 -0.30
N GLY A 639 9.76 37.22 -1.32
CA GLY A 639 11.15 36.80 -1.15
C GLY A 639 11.29 35.40 -0.55
N VAL A 640 10.34 34.50 -0.82
CA VAL A 640 10.38 33.12 -0.27
C VAL A 640 11.34 32.19 -1.04
N PHE A 641 11.72 32.54 -2.26
CA PHE A 641 12.68 31.76 -3.05
C PHE A 641 14.11 32.06 -2.61
N GLU A 642 14.99 31.05 -2.69
CA GLU A 642 16.43 31.20 -2.45
C GLU A 642 17.05 32.19 -3.42
N GLU A 643 16.72 32.05 -4.70
CA GLU A 643 17.05 32.99 -5.77
C GLU A 643 15.79 33.67 -6.30
N LYS A 644 15.91 34.94 -6.71
CA LYS A 644 14.80 35.63 -7.40
C LYS A 644 14.51 34.95 -8.73
N LEU A 645 13.23 34.95 -9.13
CA LEU A 645 12.85 34.43 -10.44
C LEU A 645 13.58 35.18 -11.56
N ALA A 646 14.30 34.43 -12.41
CA ALA A 646 15.03 34.98 -13.55
C ALA A 646 14.11 35.45 -14.69
N LYS A 647 12.87 34.96 -14.72
CA LYS A 647 11.83 35.27 -15.71
C LYS A 647 10.58 35.77 -15.01
N SER A 648 9.81 36.63 -15.67
CA SER A 648 8.45 36.98 -15.22
C SER A 648 7.50 35.79 -15.42
N SER A 649 6.39 35.78 -14.67
CA SER A 649 5.31 34.80 -14.81
C SER A 649 4.83 34.62 -16.27
N ASP A 650 4.74 35.70 -17.04
CA ASP A 650 4.35 35.68 -18.46
C ASP A 650 5.27 34.82 -19.36
N ALA A 651 6.53 34.64 -18.96
CA ALA A 651 7.53 33.86 -19.72
C ALA A 651 7.68 32.42 -19.20
N LEU A 652 6.94 32.04 -18.16
CA LEU A 652 6.94 30.71 -17.57
C LEU A 652 5.75 29.89 -18.10
N GLU A 653 5.93 28.58 -18.19
CA GLU A 653 4.86 27.68 -18.63
C GLU A 653 3.75 27.58 -17.57
N ALA A 654 2.50 27.43 -18.01
CA ALA A 654 1.32 27.23 -17.17
C ALA A 654 0.50 26.02 -17.65
N TYR A 655 -0.10 25.29 -16.72
CA TYR A 655 -1.15 24.32 -17.06
C TYR A 655 -2.42 25.01 -17.51
N PRO A 656 -3.24 24.36 -18.35
CA PRO A 656 -4.55 24.89 -18.65
C PRO A 656 -5.41 24.92 -17.38
N GLU A 657 -6.19 25.98 -17.22
CA GLU A 657 -7.14 26.10 -16.11
C GLU A 657 -8.26 25.07 -16.25
N TRP A 658 -8.32 24.15 -15.29
CA TRP A 658 -9.33 23.10 -15.22
C TRP A 658 -10.70 23.65 -14.81
N GLY A 659 -10.67 24.70 -13.99
CA GLY A 659 -11.83 25.46 -13.51
C GLY A 659 -12.59 24.83 -12.32
N PHE A 660 -12.32 23.58 -11.96
CA PHE A 660 -12.97 22.90 -10.84
C PHE A 660 -11.96 22.44 -9.80
N GLY A 661 -12.27 22.57 -8.50
CA GLY A 661 -11.48 22.01 -7.39
C GLY A 661 -10.66 23.00 -6.56
N ASN A 662 -10.73 24.30 -6.87
CA ASN A 662 -10.32 25.40 -5.98
C ASN A 662 -11.55 25.97 -5.26
N LEU A 663 -11.34 26.55 -4.08
CA LEU A 663 -12.38 27.27 -3.34
C LEU A 663 -12.20 28.77 -3.57
N ASP A 664 -13.20 29.44 -4.17
CA ASP A 664 -13.17 30.89 -4.40
C ASP A 664 -13.16 31.68 -3.07
N ARG A 665 -12.16 32.55 -2.90
CA ARG A 665 -11.95 33.40 -1.72
C ARG A 665 -12.10 34.90 -2.03
N SER A 666 -12.61 35.27 -3.21
CA SER A 666 -12.81 36.66 -3.63
C SER A 666 -14.03 37.31 -2.94
N LYS A 667 -14.11 38.65 -2.95
CA LYS A 667 -15.26 39.40 -2.40
C LYS A 667 -16.53 39.23 -3.20
N ASP A 668 -16.40 39.06 -4.52
CA ASP A 668 -17.52 38.91 -5.44
C ASP A 668 -17.72 37.42 -5.74
N VAL A 669 -18.26 36.68 -4.77
CA VAL A 669 -18.55 35.24 -4.88
C VAL A 669 -19.69 35.00 -5.87
N LYS A 670 -19.43 35.21 -7.16
CA LYS A 670 -20.18 34.52 -8.19
C LYS A 670 -19.62 33.11 -8.21
N HIS A 671 -20.19 32.23 -7.37
CA HIS A 671 -19.81 30.82 -7.32
C HIS A 671 -20.23 30.15 -8.63
N GLU A 672 -19.47 30.39 -9.69
CA GLU A 672 -19.55 29.72 -10.97
C GLU A 672 -18.40 28.70 -10.96
N GLU A 673 -18.56 27.62 -10.19
CA GLU A 673 -17.59 26.51 -10.21
C GLU A 673 -17.49 25.93 -11.62
N SER A 674 -16.60 26.53 -12.40
CA SER A 674 -16.37 26.41 -13.83
C SER A 674 -17.58 26.16 -14.73
N GLN A 675 -18.18 27.25 -15.19
CA GLN A 675 -18.81 27.27 -16.51
C GLN A 675 -17.79 27.11 -17.67
N LEU A 676 -16.50 26.93 -17.38
CA LEU A 676 -15.46 26.60 -18.36
C LEU A 676 -15.82 25.30 -19.08
N LYS A 677 -16.42 25.45 -20.25
CA LYS A 677 -16.55 24.38 -21.25
C LYS A 677 -15.14 23.95 -21.65
N LEU A 678 -14.84 22.67 -21.48
CA LEU A 678 -13.55 22.11 -21.86
C LEU A 678 -13.32 22.33 -23.38
N PRO A 679 -12.26 23.06 -23.78
CA PRO A 679 -12.09 23.47 -25.16
C PRO A 679 -11.76 22.28 -26.07
N GLU A 680 -12.51 22.15 -27.18
CA GLU A 680 -12.27 21.10 -28.18
C GLU A 680 -10.90 21.24 -28.87
N SER A 681 -10.33 22.44 -28.92
CA SER A 681 -9.04 22.70 -29.59
C SER A 681 -7.81 22.35 -28.76
N LYS A 682 -7.96 22.02 -27.46
CA LYS A 682 -6.83 21.75 -26.54
C LYS A 682 -6.92 20.39 -25.84
N VAL A 683 -7.64 19.43 -26.42
CA VAL A 683 -7.88 18.09 -25.85
C VAL A 683 -6.58 17.44 -25.34
N GLN A 684 -5.53 17.45 -26.14
CA GLN A 684 -4.25 16.87 -25.74
C GLN A 684 -3.66 17.53 -24.48
N GLN A 685 -3.68 18.86 -24.38
CA GLN A 685 -3.12 19.56 -23.21
C GLN A 685 -3.89 19.22 -21.93
N TYR A 686 -5.23 19.20 -22.00
CA TYR A 686 -6.07 18.87 -20.84
C TYR A 686 -5.95 17.40 -20.44
N ALA A 687 -5.97 16.46 -21.40
CA ALA A 687 -5.79 15.03 -21.11
C ALA A 687 -4.43 14.75 -20.49
N ARG A 688 -3.36 15.37 -21.02
CA ARG A 688 -2.01 15.24 -20.49
C ARG A 688 -1.87 15.83 -19.10
N GLY A 689 -2.42 17.01 -18.86
CA GLY A 689 -2.45 17.61 -17.52
C GLY A 689 -3.18 16.70 -16.53
N TRP A 690 -4.33 16.15 -16.95
CA TRP A 690 -5.12 15.28 -16.08
C TRP A 690 -4.36 14.00 -15.73
N LEU A 691 -3.69 13.39 -16.71
CA LEU A 691 -2.83 12.21 -16.49
C LEU A 691 -1.63 12.52 -15.59
N ASP A 692 -1.01 13.69 -15.75
CA ASP A 692 0.11 14.11 -14.91
C ASP A 692 -0.33 14.25 -13.45
N VAL A 693 -1.42 14.99 -13.22
CA VAL A 693 -1.94 15.29 -11.88
C VAL A 693 -2.50 14.05 -11.18
N ASN A 694 -3.20 13.17 -11.90
CA ASN A 694 -3.93 12.05 -11.29
C ASN A 694 -3.18 10.71 -11.35
N CYS A 695 -2.18 10.55 -12.24
CA CYS A 695 -1.56 9.25 -12.49
C CYS A 695 -0.02 9.26 -12.53
N ALA A 696 0.65 10.36 -12.89
CA ALA A 696 2.10 10.34 -13.10
C ALA A 696 2.93 10.17 -11.82
N MET A 697 2.37 10.47 -10.64
CA MET A 697 3.03 10.16 -9.37
C MET A 697 3.36 8.68 -9.22
N CYS A 698 2.51 7.80 -9.79
CA CYS A 698 2.74 6.36 -9.84
C CYS A 698 3.41 5.92 -11.14
N HIS A 699 3.01 6.52 -12.27
CA HIS A 699 3.48 6.20 -13.62
C HIS A 699 4.50 7.22 -14.12
N GLN A 700 5.72 7.09 -13.61
CA GLN A 700 6.91 7.82 -14.05
C GLN A 700 8.12 6.87 -13.94
N PRO A 701 9.28 7.19 -14.53
CA PRO A 701 10.49 6.40 -14.33
C PRO A 701 10.76 6.17 -12.85
N ASP A 702 11.06 4.92 -12.48
CA ASP A 702 11.26 4.46 -11.09
C ASP A 702 10.06 4.67 -10.15
N GLY A 703 8.88 4.97 -10.70
CA GLY A 703 7.62 5.04 -9.96
C GLY A 703 7.11 3.67 -9.52
N ILE A 704 6.12 3.68 -8.62
CA ILE A 704 5.58 2.45 -8.00
C ILE A 704 4.71 1.61 -8.94
N ALA A 705 4.25 2.16 -10.07
CA ALA A 705 3.41 1.43 -11.00
C ALA A 705 4.24 0.55 -11.96
N ALA A 706 3.87 -0.72 -12.09
CA ALA A 706 4.48 -1.62 -13.08
C ALA A 706 4.06 -1.25 -14.51
N GLY A 707 4.89 -1.65 -15.49
CA GLY A 707 4.62 -1.47 -16.92
C GLY A 707 5.42 -0.36 -17.61
N GLY A 708 6.19 0.42 -16.84
CA GLY A 708 7.12 1.41 -17.40
C GLY A 708 6.43 2.56 -18.14
N GLN A 709 5.15 2.83 -17.85
CA GLN A 709 4.46 4.00 -18.38
C GLN A 709 5.00 5.28 -17.73
N ASP A 710 5.16 6.32 -18.55
CA ASP A 710 5.54 7.65 -18.10
C ASP A 710 4.44 8.64 -18.53
N LEU A 711 3.61 9.03 -17.57
CA LEU A 711 2.43 9.86 -17.78
C LEU A 711 2.69 11.35 -17.49
N ARG A 712 3.95 11.74 -17.27
CA ARG A 712 4.31 13.13 -17.00
C ARG A 712 3.93 14.03 -18.16
N PHE A 713 3.53 15.27 -17.86
CA PHE A 713 2.95 16.19 -18.84
C PHE A 713 3.77 16.36 -20.13
N HIS A 714 5.09 16.51 -19.99
CA HIS A 714 6.02 16.76 -21.10
C HIS A 714 6.53 15.49 -21.79
N THR A 715 6.14 14.31 -21.31
CA THR A 715 6.59 13.06 -21.92
C THR A 715 5.99 12.93 -23.32
N GLU A 716 6.86 12.86 -24.32
CA GLU A 716 6.47 12.64 -25.71
C GLU A 716 5.60 11.38 -25.82
N LEU A 717 4.54 11.42 -26.63
CA LEU A 717 3.56 10.33 -26.73
C LEU A 717 4.19 8.95 -26.97
N LYS A 718 5.20 8.86 -27.84
CA LYS A 718 5.93 7.62 -28.12
C LYS A 718 6.77 7.12 -26.95
N LYS A 719 7.19 8.01 -26.03
CA LYS A 719 7.99 7.69 -24.84
C LYS A 719 7.14 7.34 -23.63
N MET A 720 5.84 7.67 -23.65
CA MET A 720 4.94 7.34 -22.54
C MET A 720 4.72 5.84 -22.35
N ASN A 721 5.05 5.01 -23.35
CA ASN A 721 4.87 3.56 -23.32
C ASN A 721 3.42 3.12 -23.02
N VAL A 722 2.43 3.81 -23.60
CA VAL A 722 1.00 3.51 -23.43
C VAL A 722 0.33 2.96 -24.68
N LEU A 723 0.84 3.28 -25.88
CA LEU A 723 0.16 2.94 -27.12
C LEU A 723 0.35 1.48 -27.48
N ASN A 724 -0.76 0.77 -27.69
CA ASN A 724 -0.80 -0.64 -28.10
C ASN A 724 0.02 -1.58 -27.19
N GLN A 725 0.24 -1.18 -25.92
CA GLN A 725 0.93 -2.03 -24.96
C GLN A 725 -0.04 -3.02 -24.33
N GLU A 726 0.45 -4.21 -24.03
CA GLU A 726 -0.31 -5.23 -23.32
C GLU A 726 -0.52 -4.82 -21.84
N PRO A 727 -1.75 -4.91 -21.32
CA PRO A 727 -2.02 -4.69 -19.91
C PRO A 727 -1.36 -5.76 -19.02
N LEU A 728 -0.55 -5.35 -18.04
CA LEU A 728 0.17 -6.30 -17.16
C LEU A 728 -0.62 -6.78 -15.94
N HIS A 729 -1.66 -6.04 -15.54
CA HIS A 729 -2.42 -6.29 -14.30
C HIS A 729 -3.86 -6.73 -14.61
N GLY A 730 -4.03 -7.71 -15.50
CA GLY A 730 -5.33 -8.16 -15.98
C GLY A 730 -6.07 -7.13 -16.84
N HIS A 731 -7.24 -7.52 -17.35
CA HIS A 731 -8.06 -6.70 -18.24
C HIS A 731 -9.39 -6.32 -17.57
N LEU A 732 -9.75 -5.04 -17.59
CA LEU A 732 -11.15 -4.59 -17.44
C LEU A 732 -11.86 -4.58 -18.80
N THR A 733 -11.10 -4.50 -19.88
CA THR A 733 -11.60 -4.57 -21.25
C THR A 733 -11.78 -6.02 -21.71
N VAL A 734 -12.51 -6.23 -22.81
CA VAL A 734 -12.59 -7.55 -23.45
C VAL A 734 -11.22 -7.97 -24.01
N LEU A 735 -11.02 -9.27 -24.20
CA LEU A 735 -9.78 -9.83 -24.78
C LEU A 735 -9.42 -9.10 -26.09
N GLY A 736 -8.17 -8.64 -26.19
CA GLY A 736 -7.65 -7.84 -27.32
C GLY A 736 -7.60 -6.33 -27.09
N GLY A 737 -7.93 -5.84 -25.89
CA GLY A 737 -7.68 -4.46 -25.47
C GLY A 737 -6.20 -4.16 -25.20
N ALA A 738 -5.83 -2.88 -25.17
CA ALA A 738 -4.47 -2.40 -24.89
C ALA A 738 -4.47 -1.35 -23.76
N VAL A 739 -3.30 -0.97 -23.24
CA VAL A 739 -3.16 0.13 -22.28
C VAL A 739 -3.85 1.40 -22.82
N VAL A 740 -3.50 1.80 -24.05
CA VAL A 740 -4.25 2.75 -24.88
C VAL A 740 -4.29 2.21 -26.31
N LEU A 741 -5.49 1.98 -26.85
CA LEU A 741 -5.72 1.63 -28.25
C LEU A 741 -6.19 2.89 -29.01
N PRO A 742 -5.37 3.45 -29.92
CA PRO A 742 -5.72 4.67 -30.66
C PRO A 742 -7.09 4.58 -31.36
N GLY A 743 -7.96 5.55 -31.13
CA GLY A 743 -9.31 5.58 -31.72
C GLY A 743 -10.34 4.68 -31.06
N ALA A 744 -9.97 3.92 -30.02
CA ALA A 744 -10.85 2.96 -29.37
C ALA A 744 -10.81 3.08 -27.83
N PRO A 745 -11.48 4.11 -27.25
CA PRO A 745 -11.50 4.33 -25.80
C PRO A 745 -12.04 3.13 -25.02
N LEU A 746 -13.09 2.48 -25.50
CA LEU A 746 -13.72 1.33 -24.83
C LEU A 746 -12.87 0.04 -24.87
N LEU A 747 -11.80 0.02 -25.67
CA LEU A 747 -10.81 -1.05 -25.72
C LEU A 747 -9.46 -0.60 -25.10
N SER A 748 -9.46 0.54 -24.41
CA SER A 748 -8.30 1.10 -23.72
C SER A 748 -8.45 0.90 -22.21
N GLU A 749 -7.50 0.20 -21.60
CA GLU A 749 -7.47 -0.04 -20.16
C GLU A 749 -7.35 1.27 -19.37
N LEU A 750 -6.55 2.23 -19.84
CA LEU A 750 -6.37 3.50 -19.15
C LEU A 750 -7.71 4.24 -18.98
N TYR A 751 -8.54 4.25 -20.03
CA TYR A 751 -9.87 4.86 -19.98
C TYR A 751 -10.80 4.09 -19.03
N SER A 752 -10.85 2.77 -19.20
CA SER A 752 -11.71 1.88 -18.44
C SER A 752 -11.41 1.89 -16.93
N ARG A 753 -10.11 1.89 -16.56
CA ARG A 753 -9.66 1.95 -15.16
C ARG A 753 -9.93 3.32 -14.53
N ALA A 754 -9.72 4.40 -15.29
CA ALA A 754 -10.06 5.75 -14.82
C ALA A 754 -11.58 5.91 -14.58
N GLY A 755 -12.39 5.18 -15.36
CA GLY A 755 -13.86 5.18 -15.30
C GLY A 755 -14.48 4.11 -14.38
N HIS A 756 -13.66 3.33 -13.67
CA HIS A 756 -14.10 2.24 -12.81
C HIS A 756 -13.81 2.57 -11.33
N ARG A 757 -14.68 2.12 -10.42
CA ARG A 757 -14.46 2.16 -8.98
C ARG A 757 -14.60 0.75 -8.41
N GLY A 758 -13.51 0.20 -7.89
CA GLY A 758 -13.40 -1.22 -7.54
C GLY A 758 -12.01 -1.81 -7.80
N VAL A 759 -11.95 -3.13 -8.01
CA VAL A 759 -10.70 -3.84 -8.31
C VAL A 759 -10.07 -3.26 -9.58
N ARG A 760 -8.78 -2.92 -9.52
CA ARG A 760 -8.01 -2.29 -10.62
C ARG A 760 -8.47 -0.87 -11.01
N GLN A 761 -9.20 -0.17 -10.15
CA GLN A 761 -9.50 1.26 -10.36
C GLN A 761 -8.23 2.12 -10.46
N MET A 762 -8.31 3.22 -11.21
CA MET A 762 -7.30 4.27 -11.23
C MET A 762 -7.95 5.65 -11.03
N PRO A 763 -7.40 6.51 -10.14
CA PRO A 763 -6.36 6.23 -9.14
C PRO A 763 -6.77 5.13 -8.13
N PRO A 764 -5.82 4.39 -7.54
CA PRO A 764 -6.12 3.25 -6.66
C PRO A 764 -6.74 3.63 -5.31
N LEU A 765 -6.53 4.88 -4.85
CA LEU A 765 -7.03 5.40 -3.58
C LEU A 765 -7.56 6.84 -3.71
N ALA A 766 -8.20 7.33 -2.64
CA ALA A 766 -8.74 8.69 -2.48
C ALA A 766 -9.89 9.10 -3.43
N THR A 767 -10.42 8.19 -4.25
CA THR A 767 -11.60 8.42 -5.07
C THR A 767 -12.60 7.27 -4.97
N ASN A 768 -13.87 7.64 -4.78
CA ASN A 768 -15.02 6.74 -4.75
C ASN A 768 -16.03 7.06 -5.86
N ILE A 769 -15.85 8.20 -6.55
CA ILE A 769 -16.69 8.63 -7.67
C ILE A 769 -15.83 8.86 -8.91
N VAL A 770 -16.33 8.42 -10.06
CA VAL A 770 -15.70 8.66 -11.36
C VAL A 770 -15.62 10.16 -11.63
N ASP A 771 -14.46 10.64 -12.14
CA ASP A 771 -14.32 12.02 -12.62
C ASP A 771 -14.96 12.13 -14.02
N PRO A 772 -16.14 12.75 -14.18
CA PRO A 772 -16.79 12.82 -15.47
C PRO A 772 -16.02 13.69 -16.48
N ARG A 773 -15.37 14.77 -16.02
CA ARG A 773 -14.59 15.68 -16.89
C ARG A 773 -13.29 15.00 -17.33
N GLY A 774 -12.63 14.29 -16.42
CA GLY A 774 -11.48 13.45 -16.72
C GLY A 774 -11.81 12.37 -17.74
N GLN A 775 -12.92 11.64 -17.54
CA GLN A 775 -13.40 10.62 -18.48
C GLN A 775 -13.70 11.18 -19.87
N GLU A 776 -14.42 12.30 -19.95
CA GLU A 776 -14.69 12.97 -21.22
C GLU A 776 -13.40 13.35 -21.96
N MET A 777 -12.43 13.90 -21.23
CA MET A 777 -11.18 14.36 -21.80
C MET A 777 -10.30 13.20 -22.29
N LEU A 778 -10.21 12.12 -21.51
CA LEU A 778 -9.50 10.90 -21.93
C LEU A 778 -10.17 10.25 -23.15
N TYR A 779 -11.51 10.21 -23.18
CA TYR A 779 -12.26 9.71 -24.34
C TYR A 779 -11.89 10.50 -25.61
N ARG A 780 -12.00 11.84 -25.55
CA ARG A 780 -11.68 12.73 -26.68
C ARG A 780 -10.25 12.55 -27.13
N TRP A 781 -9.31 12.51 -26.19
CA TRP A 781 -7.88 12.35 -26.50
C TRP A 781 -7.60 11.03 -27.21
N ILE A 782 -8.13 9.90 -26.71
CA ILE A 782 -7.92 8.59 -27.34
C ILE A 782 -8.54 8.54 -28.74
N MET A 783 -9.72 9.15 -28.93
CA MET A 783 -10.35 9.28 -30.26
C MET A 783 -9.47 10.05 -31.25
N GLU A 784 -8.78 11.10 -30.79
CA GLU A 784 -7.90 11.92 -31.65
C GLU A 784 -6.62 11.20 -32.07
N LEU A 785 -6.14 10.21 -31.30
CA LEU A 785 -4.93 9.44 -31.64
C LEU A 785 -5.04 8.67 -32.97
N GLN A 786 -6.26 8.44 -33.49
CA GLN A 786 -6.49 7.83 -34.80
C GLN A 786 -6.29 8.80 -35.98
N LYS A 787 -6.39 10.11 -35.74
CA LYS A 787 -6.26 11.12 -36.81
C LYS A 787 -4.79 11.22 -37.23
N LYS A 788 -4.47 10.84 -38.48
CA LYS A 788 -3.12 11.10 -39.05
C LYS A 788 -2.80 12.60 -38.91
N PRO A 789 -1.55 12.98 -38.60
CA PRO A 789 -1.17 14.40 -38.58
C PRO A 789 -1.51 15.02 -39.94
N ALA A 790 -2.13 16.20 -39.95
CA ALA A 790 -2.27 16.98 -41.17
C ALA A 790 -0.86 17.22 -41.75
N PRO A 791 -0.63 17.00 -43.06
CA PRO A 791 0.68 17.25 -43.65
C PRO A 791 1.08 18.71 -43.40
N SER A 792 2.30 18.91 -42.88
CA SER A 792 2.84 20.24 -42.64
C SER A 792 2.83 21.05 -43.93
N GLN A 793 2.16 22.20 -43.91
CA GLN A 793 2.32 23.19 -44.98
C GLN A 793 3.77 23.68 -44.91
N LYS A 794 4.54 23.35 -45.95
CA LYS A 794 5.90 23.83 -46.18
C LYS A 794 5.91 25.32 -46.51
#